data_AF-A0A8H7FV32-F1
#
_entry.id   AF-A0A8H7FV32-F1
#
_cell.length_a   1.000
_cell.length_b   1.000
_cell.length_c   1.000
_cell.angle_alpha   90.00
_cell.angle_beta   90.00
_cell.angle_gamma   90.00
#
_symmetry.space_group_name_H-M   'P 1'
#
loop_
_entity.id
_entity.type
_entity.pdbx_description
1 polymer ?
#
loop_
_entity_poly.entity_id
_entity_poly.type
_entity_poly.pdbx_seq_one_letter_code
_entity_poly.pdbx_strand_id
1 'polypeptide(L)'
;MKASYLILSRLGLLSFIAVLALSFLFPLKVRPEKWASTQAASAVVHCQRLRLNSTISSHFVRKSSDRYVPGTKPVLIKHARIWTGERNGTQVIRGDILMEKGLIKSIGRVSAAALASYKDDLITIDANNSWVTPGLVDMHSQLGNRAAPYLAGASDDWLSDNGNTQPFLRVLDALNTHDESYELAIASGVSTALVLPGSNNAIGGQGLTIKLRKTVERTPTAMLLEHPDDPEYHLDEPRWRHVMHAYGENPGRSHSQTRMDTAAALREAYTRAIKLRHSQECYCLKMSQGQWEESLGPFPTDLELQSLVDVLNGRAKLHVKAEEAIDLDDMVRLSNEFKFSISAIHGASEAYLVPHLLNTSYGGPPAIVLRATSTRVRRETYRSSEFAPRILSTQGLSVAMKSGHTARELLYDAQQAYFYGLPANLALSSVTTVPSVVLGLDHRIGYIRPGSDADVIIWDSHPMALGATPKQVWIDGIAQLPRTQAADKPPSYQDAPRVPDFDDEAALAVEYDGLPPLLPERAEHDIVIFTNVKSAYMSSDFGVLNTLLRTDNLGVVVAVNGSVSCTGLYESCAGVMSADATVIDLKGGSIAPGFISYGSPLGLEQISAEESTDDGIIFDPLVHSIPLVLSENSIPHALDALQHGSRDALLAYRAGVVSAITAPKHDFFLSGLSAAFSLGDEDDPILQDAVALHLSIRHFDHTLSVSAQVAVLRRLLLDPLEGKWLQLSNRITGGEIPLVIEAHGADIISSLILLKREVESSKAASMKMTITGATEAHILAAQISQANIGIIINPSRPMPSRWEDMKT
;
A
#
# COMPACT_ATOMS: atom_id res chain seq x y z
N MET A 1 -75.42 80.23 -15.11
CA MET A 1 -74.11 79.64 -14.75
C MET A 1 -73.61 80.28 -13.47
N LYS A 2 -73.04 79.48 -12.56
CA LYS A 2 -72.36 79.82 -11.29
C LYS A 2 -73.24 79.86 -10.03
N ALA A 3 -73.55 78.66 -9.51
CA ALA A 3 -73.84 78.44 -8.09
C ALA A 3 -73.48 76.99 -7.72
N SER A 4 -72.18 76.66 -7.69
CA SER A 4 -71.68 75.34 -7.25
C SER A 4 -70.18 75.44 -6.92
N TYR A 5 -69.80 76.22 -5.90
CA TYR A 5 -68.38 76.30 -5.47
C TYR A 5 -68.16 76.53 -3.97
N LEU A 6 -69.14 76.23 -3.10
CA LEU A 6 -68.97 76.42 -1.65
C LEU A 6 -69.21 75.19 -0.77
N ILE A 7 -69.33 73.98 -1.33
CA ILE A 7 -69.55 72.75 -0.55
C ILE A 7 -68.36 71.76 -0.60
N LEU A 8 -67.40 71.95 -1.52
CA LEU A 8 -66.29 70.99 -1.71
C LEU A 8 -65.02 71.26 -0.86
N SER A 9 -64.89 72.40 -0.17
CA SER A 9 -63.68 72.69 0.64
C SER A 9 -63.76 72.23 2.11
N ARG A 10 -64.93 71.80 2.61
CA ARG A 10 -65.07 71.34 4.00
C ARG A 10 -65.09 69.81 4.19
N LEU A 11 -65.20 69.03 3.11
CA LEU A 11 -65.12 67.56 3.18
C LEU A 11 -63.68 67.02 3.07
N GLY A 12 -62.76 67.78 2.46
CA GLY A 12 -61.34 67.38 2.35
C GLY A 12 -60.55 67.50 3.67
N LEU A 13 -60.88 68.48 4.51
CA LEU A 13 -60.12 68.74 5.74
C LEU A 13 -60.47 67.76 6.88
N LEU A 14 -61.72 67.28 6.94
CA LEU A 14 -62.16 66.28 7.92
C LEU A 14 -61.62 64.86 7.60
N SER A 15 -61.45 64.53 6.32
CA SER A 15 -60.83 63.25 5.91
C SER A 15 -59.33 63.20 6.21
N PHE A 16 -58.62 64.34 6.16
CA PHE A 16 -57.18 64.37 6.41
C PHE A 16 -56.83 64.28 7.91
N ILE A 17 -57.68 64.85 8.77
CA ILE A 17 -57.51 64.78 10.23
C ILE A 17 -57.89 63.39 10.77
N ALA A 18 -58.88 62.70 10.18
CA ALA A 18 -59.22 61.33 10.56
C ALA A 18 -58.12 60.31 10.20
N VAL A 19 -57.42 60.50 9.07
CA VAL A 19 -56.31 59.62 8.65
C VAL A 19 -55.04 59.85 9.50
N LEU A 20 -54.79 61.08 9.97
CA LEU A 20 -53.69 61.37 10.91
C LEU A 20 -53.99 60.94 12.36
N ALA A 21 -55.26 60.85 12.77
CA ALA A 21 -55.62 60.36 14.10
C ALA A 21 -55.58 58.82 14.21
N LEU A 22 -55.87 58.09 13.12
CA LEU A 22 -55.81 56.62 13.10
C LEU A 22 -54.38 56.05 13.09
N SER A 23 -53.38 56.83 12.66
CA SER A 23 -51.96 56.45 12.71
C SER A 23 -51.31 56.63 14.09
N PHE A 24 -51.98 57.29 15.05
CA PHE A 24 -51.51 57.43 16.44
C PHE A 24 -52.14 56.44 17.43
N LEU A 25 -53.25 55.76 17.07
CA LEU A 25 -53.98 54.86 17.97
C LEU A 25 -53.71 53.37 17.75
N PHE A 26 -53.08 52.99 16.63
CA PHE A 26 -52.58 51.64 16.40
C PHE A 26 -51.14 51.72 15.89
N PRO A 27 -50.12 51.48 16.72
CA PRO A 27 -48.81 51.17 16.17
C PRO A 27 -48.97 49.83 15.47
N LEU A 28 -49.18 49.87 14.16
CA LEU A 28 -48.84 48.75 13.30
C LEU A 28 -47.35 48.50 13.56
N LYS A 29 -47.05 47.53 14.45
CA LYS A 29 -45.78 46.83 14.47
C LYS A 29 -45.67 46.10 13.13
N VAL A 30 -45.38 46.87 12.07
CA VAL A 30 -44.71 46.34 10.91
C VAL A 30 -43.35 45.93 11.44
N ARG A 31 -43.21 44.65 11.79
CA ARG A 31 -41.88 44.05 11.87
C ARG A 31 -41.27 44.30 10.50
N PRO A 32 -40.15 45.01 10.38
CA PRO A 32 -39.44 44.99 9.12
C PRO A 32 -39.06 43.52 8.91
N GLU A 33 -39.66 42.87 7.91
CA GLU A 33 -39.02 41.73 7.28
C GLU A 33 -37.71 42.28 6.69
N LYS A 34 -36.67 42.28 7.55
CA LYS A 34 -35.31 42.57 7.15
C LYS A 34 -34.97 41.57 6.08
N TRP A 35 -34.88 42.03 4.84
CA TRP A 35 -34.17 41.31 3.79
C TRP A 35 -32.74 41.13 4.31
N ALA A 36 -32.42 39.93 4.79
CA ALA A 36 -31.06 39.56 5.13
C ALA A 36 -30.20 39.84 3.88
N SER A 37 -29.09 40.55 4.04
CA SER A 37 -28.09 40.64 2.99
C SER A 37 -27.72 39.22 2.54
N THR A 38 -27.34 39.02 1.27
CA THR A 38 -26.90 37.71 0.76
C THR A 38 -25.81 37.09 1.64
N GLN A 39 -24.97 37.93 2.26
CA GLN A 39 -23.98 37.55 3.27
C GLN A 39 -24.60 37.01 4.57
N ALA A 40 -25.62 37.67 5.13
CA ALA A 40 -26.29 37.20 6.33
C ALA A 40 -27.01 35.86 6.09
N ALA A 41 -27.66 35.67 4.93
CA ALA A 41 -28.28 34.41 4.54
C ALA A 41 -27.25 33.27 4.38
N SER A 42 -26.14 33.54 3.69
CA SER A 42 -25.03 32.58 3.53
C SER A 42 -24.43 32.16 4.88
N ALA A 43 -24.21 33.13 5.77
CA ALA A 43 -23.67 32.89 7.10
C ALA A 43 -24.62 32.06 8.00
N VAL A 44 -25.94 32.23 7.87
CA VAL A 44 -26.92 31.35 8.56
C VAL A 44 -26.81 29.92 8.10
N VAL A 45 -26.78 29.69 6.79
CA VAL A 45 -26.64 28.35 6.21
C VAL A 45 -25.33 27.71 6.66
N HIS A 46 -24.25 28.47 6.66
CA HIS A 46 -22.95 28.00 7.16
C HIS A 46 -23.02 27.60 8.64
N CYS A 47 -23.59 28.44 9.50
CA CYS A 47 -23.77 28.13 10.92
C CYS A 47 -24.70 26.94 11.18
N GLN A 48 -25.71 26.73 10.34
CA GLN A 48 -26.56 25.54 10.40
C GLN A 48 -25.77 24.28 10.02
N ARG A 49 -24.96 24.33 8.96
CA ARG A 49 -24.07 23.21 8.57
C ARG A 49 -23.09 22.83 9.68
N LEU A 50 -22.53 23.81 10.39
CA LEU A 50 -21.62 23.55 11.50
C LEU A 50 -22.27 22.80 12.67
N ARG A 51 -23.59 22.90 12.83
CA ARG A 51 -24.38 22.26 13.90
C ARG A 51 -24.95 20.89 13.53
N LEU A 52 -24.89 20.50 12.25
CA LEU A 52 -25.35 19.17 11.83
C LEU A 52 -24.33 18.12 12.30
N ASN A 53 -24.80 17.13 13.05
CA ASN A 53 -24.01 15.94 13.32
C ASN A 53 -23.89 15.14 12.02
N SER A 54 -22.68 14.67 11.70
CA SER A 54 -22.34 13.88 10.50
C SER A 54 -22.89 12.45 10.52
N THR A 55 -24.03 12.21 11.17
CA THR A 55 -24.66 10.89 11.22
C THR A 55 -25.34 10.60 9.89
N ILE A 56 -24.80 9.65 9.14
CA ILE A 56 -25.39 9.13 7.91
C ILE A 56 -26.76 8.55 8.25
N SER A 57 -27.81 9.07 7.60
CA SER A 57 -29.13 8.42 7.59
C SER A 57 -28.99 7.00 7.04
N SER A 58 -29.27 6.00 7.87
CA SER A 58 -29.22 4.60 7.46
C SER A 58 -30.25 4.38 6.35
N HIS A 59 -29.79 4.01 5.15
CA HIS A 59 -30.56 3.61 3.97
C HIS A 59 -31.06 4.76 3.07
N PHE A 60 -30.12 5.48 2.46
CA PHE A 60 -30.42 6.29 1.28
C PHE A 60 -30.73 5.38 0.07
N VAL A 61 -31.93 5.50 -0.50
CA VAL A 61 -32.29 4.78 -1.73
C VAL A 61 -31.85 5.60 -2.93
N ARG A 62 -30.61 5.37 -3.40
CA ARG A 62 -30.07 6.00 -4.61
C ARG A 62 -30.69 5.35 -5.86
N LYS A 63 -31.23 6.18 -6.76
CA LYS A 63 -31.80 5.72 -8.05
C LYS A 63 -30.74 5.55 -9.15
N SER A 64 -29.66 6.30 -9.05
CA SER A 64 -28.50 6.28 -9.94
C SER A 64 -27.27 6.77 -9.18
N SER A 65 -26.09 6.31 -9.61
CA SER A 65 -24.83 6.88 -9.13
C SER A 65 -24.66 8.30 -9.68
N ASP A 66 -24.10 9.19 -8.85
CA ASP A 66 -23.58 10.51 -9.23
C ASP A 66 -22.43 10.40 -10.24
N ARG A 67 -21.76 9.25 -10.28
CA ARG A 67 -20.67 8.91 -11.20
C ARG A 67 -21.13 8.10 -12.42
N TYR A 68 -22.45 7.95 -12.62
CA TYR A 68 -23.00 7.19 -13.73
C TYR A 68 -22.67 7.85 -15.07
N VAL A 69 -22.04 7.09 -15.97
CA VAL A 69 -21.78 7.53 -17.34
C VAL A 69 -22.98 7.21 -18.23
N PRO A 70 -23.66 8.21 -18.85
CA PRO A 70 -24.78 7.97 -19.74
C PRO A 70 -24.43 7.01 -20.88
N GLY A 71 -25.31 6.06 -21.15
CA GLY A 71 -25.09 5.02 -22.15
C GLY A 71 -24.44 3.74 -21.61
N THR A 72 -24.03 3.71 -20.34
CA THR A 72 -23.56 2.47 -19.70
C THR A 72 -24.72 1.49 -19.57
N LYS A 73 -24.59 0.32 -20.22
CA LYS A 73 -25.61 -0.72 -20.22
C LYS A 73 -25.73 -1.41 -18.86
N PRO A 74 -26.94 -1.85 -18.45
CA PRO A 74 -27.10 -2.71 -17.29
C PRO A 74 -26.39 -4.06 -17.49
N VAL A 75 -25.87 -4.62 -16.41
CA VAL A 75 -25.11 -5.88 -16.41
C VAL A 75 -25.73 -6.86 -15.43
N LEU A 76 -25.98 -8.09 -15.88
CA LEU A 76 -26.38 -9.22 -15.05
C LEU A 76 -25.25 -10.24 -14.99
N ILE A 77 -24.64 -10.40 -13.82
CA ILE A 77 -23.69 -11.47 -13.53
C ILE A 77 -24.47 -12.65 -12.97
N LYS A 78 -24.44 -13.81 -13.63
CA LYS A 78 -25.18 -15.02 -13.25
C LYS A 78 -24.31 -16.03 -12.52
N HIS A 79 -24.94 -16.86 -11.69
CA HIS A 79 -24.32 -18.06 -11.09
C HIS A 79 -23.03 -17.77 -10.29
N ALA A 80 -23.01 -16.72 -9.48
CA ALA A 80 -21.86 -16.32 -8.66
C ALA A 80 -21.90 -16.89 -7.23
N ARG A 81 -20.72 -17.05 -6.62
CA ARG A 81 -20.54 -17.12 -5.15
C ARG A 81 -20.21 -15.72 -4.63
N ILE A 82 -21.23 -15.04 -4.13
CA ILE A 82 -21.21 -13.62 -3.80
C ILE A 82 -20.83 -13.46 -2.33
N TRP A 83 -19.63 -12.97 -2.06
CA TRP A 83 -19.24 -12.49 -0.73
C TRP A 83 -19.77 -11.07 -0.56
N THR A 84 -20.68 -10.85 0.39
CA THR A 84 -21.40 -9.56 0.49
C THR A 84 -20.70 -8.52 1.36
N GLY A 85 -19.80 -8.96 2.25
CA GLY A 85 -19.23 -8.15 3.33
C GLY A 85 -20.12 -8.07 4.58
N GLU A 86 -21.40 -8.45 4.47
CA GLU A 86 -22.34 -8.43 5.59
C GLU A 86 -22.00 -9.50 6.64
N ARG A 87 -22.51 -9.29 7.87
CA ARG A 87 -22.26 -10.17 9.03
C ARG A 87 -20.77 -10.39 9.29
N ASN A 88 -20.01 -9.29 9.32
CA ASN A 88 -18.55 -9.30 9.54
C ASN A 88 -17.81 -10.19 8.53
N GLY A 89 -18.20 -10.10 7.25
CA GLY A 89 -17.59 -10.86 6.16
C GLY A 89 -17.92 -12.35 6.12
N THR A 90 -18.92 -12.83 6.86
CA THR A 90 -19.27 -14.27 6.89
C THR A 90 -20.38 -14.66 5.92
N GLN A 91 -21.12 -13.69 5.37
CA GLN A 91 -22.23 -13.99 4.46
C GLN A 91 -21.75 -14.25 3.02
N VAL A 92 -22.09 -15.42 2.50
CA VAL A 92 -21.93 -15.79 1.10
C VAL A 92 -23.27 -16.20 0.50
N ILE A 93 -23.66 -15.56 -0.61
CA ILE A 93 -24.90 -15.85 -1.35
C ILE A 93 -24.55 -16.55 -2.66
N ARG A 94 -25.32 -17.57 -3.05
CA ARG A 94 -25.26 -18.13 -4.40
C ARG A 94 -26.38 -17.55 -5.25
N GLY A 95 -26.04 -16.95 -6.39
CA GLY A 95 -27.04 -16.35 -7.28
C GLY A 95 -26.46 -15.31 -8.21
N ASP A 96 -27.29 -14.35 -8.58
CA ASP A 96 -26.98 -13.35 -9.59
C ASP A 96 -26.75 -11.96 -8.97
N ILE A 97 -26.07 -11.08 -9.70
CA ILE A 97 -25.92 -9.66 -9.37
C ILE A 97 -26.42 -8.84 -10.56
N LEU A 98 -27.41 -7.98 -10.34
CA LEU A 98 -27.88 -7.01 -11.33
C LEU A 98 -27.30 -5.64 -11.00
N MET A 99 -26.58 -5.06 -11.95
CA MET A 99 -26.02 -3.71 -11.88
C MET A 99 -26.71 -2.80 -12.89
N GLU A 100 -27.13 -1.62 -12.45
CA GLU A 100 -27.81 -0.64 -13.28
C GLU A 100 -27.44 0.78 -12.81
N LYS A 101 -27.21 1.68 -13.77
CA LYS A 101 -26.95 3.11 -13.48
C LYS A 101 -25.82 3.35 -12.48
N GLY A 102 -24.76 2.54 -12.59
CA GLY A 102 -23.59 2.59 -11.72
C GLY A 102 -23.82 2.08 -10.30
N LEU A 103 -24.94 1.43 -10.02
CA LEU A 103 -25.28 0.87 -8.71
C LEU A 103 -25.57 -0.63 -8.77
N ILE A 104 -25.35 -1.32 -7.66
CA ILE A 104 -25.87 -2.67 -7.44
C ILE A 104 -27.38 -2.56 -7.18
N LYS A 105 -28.19 -3.17 -8.05
CA LYS A 105 -29.65 -3.08 -7.98
C LYS A 105 -30.25 -4.20 -7.14
N SER A 106 -29.76 -5.42 -7.32
CA SER A 106 -30.24 -6.61 -6.62
C SER A 106 -29.22 -7.74 -6.64
N ILE A 107 -29.24 -8.60 -5.62
CA ILE A 107 -28.37 -9.77 -5.48
C ILE A 107 -29.18 -11.02 -5.15
N GLY A 108 -28.67 -12.20 -5.51
CA GLY A 108 -29.35 -13.48 -5.30
C GLY A 108 -30.28 -13.82 -6.46
N ARG A 109 -31.55 -14.14 -6.18
CA ARG A 109 -32.49 -14.52 -7.24
C ARG A 109 -33.11 -13.29 -7.91
N VAL A 110 -32.68 -12.99 -9.14
CA VAL A 110 -33.27 -11.91 -9.94
C VAL A 110 -34.44 -12.46 -10.77
N SER A 111 -35.62 -11.84 -10.69
CA SER A 111 -36.83 -12.36 -11.35
C SER A 111 -36.83 -12.07 -12.85
N ALA A 112 -37.39 -12.98 -13.66
CA ALA A 112 -37.55 -12.77 -15.10
C ALA A 112 -38.37 -11.50 -15.42
N ALA A 113 -39.34 -11.14 -14.56
CA ALA A 113 -40.11 -9.91 -14.68
C ALA A 113 -39.24 -8.66 -14.50
N ALA A 114 -38.28 -8.67 -13.57
CA ALA A 114 -37.32 -7.58 -13.41
C ALA A 114 -36.35 -7.49 -14.60
N LEU A 115 -36.03 -8.61 -15.23
CA LEU A 115 -35.15 -8.62 -16.41
C LEU A 115 -35.87 -8.18 -17.69
N ALA A 116 -37.19 -8.43 -17.79
CA ALA A 116 -37.99 -8.11 -18.98
C ALA A 116 -38.01 -6.62 -19.34
N SER A 117 -37.78 -5.72 -18.36
CA SER A 117 -37.71 -4.28 -18.62
C SER A 117 -36.47 -3.84 -19.39
N TYR A 118 -35.40 -4.65 -19.41
CA TYR A 118 -34.13 -4.27 -20.05
C TYR A 118 -34.01 -4.73 -21.52
N LYS A 119 -34.90 -5.60 -22.00
CA LYS A 119 -34.92 -6.09 -23.40
C LYS A 119 -33.51 -6.47 -23.91
N ASP A 120 -33.05 -5.87 -25.01
CA ASP A 120 -31.74 -6.13 -25.64
C ASP A 120 -30.60 -5.28 -25.06
N ASP A 121 -30.88 -4.41 -24.08
CA ASP A 121 -29.88 -3.54 -23.47
C ASP A 121 -29.09 -4.22 -22.33
N LEU A 122 -29.54 -5.41 -21.88
CA LEU A 122 -28.91 -6.14 -20.77
C LEU A 122 -27.69 -6.94 -21.23
N ILE A 123 -26.52 -6.63 -20.69
CA ILE A 123 -25.33 -7.46 -20.84
C ILE A 123 -25.40 -8.59 -19.81
N THR A 124 -25.37 -9.85 -20.27
CA THR A 124 -25.36 -11.01 -19.38
C THR A 124 -23.98 -11.67 -19.38
N ILE A 125 -23.46 -11.95 -18.19
CA ILE A 125 -22.15 -12.60 -17.98
C ILE A 125 -22.37 -13.77 -17.04
N ASP A 126 -21.87 -14.96 -17.39
CA ASP A 126 -21.89 -16.12 -16.49
C ASP A 126 -20.61 -16.15 -15.66
N ALA A 127 -20.74 -16.14 -14.34
CA ALA A 127 -19.61 -16.28 -13.43
C ALA A 127 -19.16 -17.74 -13.28
N ASN A 128 -19.92 -18.74 -13.76
CA ASN A 128 -19.58 -20.16 -13.66
C ASN A 128 -19.19 -20.59 -12.23
N ASN A 129 -19.96 -20.17 -11.23
CA ASN A 129 -19.71 -20.41 -9.81
C ASN A 129 -18.39 -19.79 -9.28
N SER A 130 -17.82 -18.80 -9.98
CA SER A 130 -16.67 -18.02 -9.52
C SER A 130 -17.00 -17.20 -8.27
N TRP A 131 -15.99 -16.88 -7.48
CA TRP A 131 -16.11 -15.96 -6.36
C TRP A 131 -16.30 -14.53 -6.86
N VAL A 132 -17.17 -13.79 -6.18
CA VAL A 132 -17.45 -12.38 -6.47
C VAL A 132 -17.40 -11.57 -5.18
N THR A 133 -16.62 -10.48 -5.19
CA THR A 133 -16.43 -9.57 -4.05
C THR A 133 -16.70 -8.12 -4.47
N PRO A 134 -16.93 -7.20 -3.51
CA PRO A 134 -16.83 -5.78 -3.79
C PRO A 134 -15.44 -5.42 -4.33
N GLY A 135 -15.33 -4.26 -4.98
CA GLY A 135 -14.04 -3.62 -5.28
C GLY A 135 -13.18 -3.44 -4.02
N LEU A 136 -11.87 -3.68 -4.13
CA LEU A 136 -10.95 -3.47 -3.00
C LEU A 136 -10.74 -1.97 -2.76
N VAL A 137 -10.57 -1.61 -1.49
CA VAL A 137 -10.41 -0.22 -1.03
C VAL A 137 -9.05 -0.05 -0.35
N ASP A 138 -8.14 0.65 -1.00
CA ASP A 138 -6.84 1.00 -0.41
C ASP A 138 -6.95 2.30 0.40
N MET A 139 -6.95 2.21 1.73
CA MET A 139 -7.11 3.40 2.58
C MET A 139 -5.79 4.12 2.93
N HIS A 140 -4.66 3.72 2.33
CA HIS A 140 -3.38 4.40 2.50
C HIS A 140 -2.58 4.30 1.20
N SER A 141 -2.79 5.27 0.31
CA SER A 141 -2.20 5.23 -1.04
C SER A 141 -1.45 6.51 -1.40
N GLN A 142 -0.49 6.36 -2.31
CA GLN A 142 0.22 7.44 -2.99
C GLN A 142 -0.02 7.40 -4.52
N LEU A 143 -1.08 6.73 -4.97
CA LEU A 143 -1.46 6.71 -6.38
C LEU A 143 -1.78 8.14 -6.86
N GLY A 144 -1.23 8.53 -8.01
CA GLY A 144 -1.40 9.84 -8.62
C GLY A 144 -0.46 10.92 -8.08
N ASN A 145 -0.21 10.98 -6.77
CA ASN A 145 0.73 11.95 -6.18
C ASN A 145 2.18 11.43 -6.07
N ARG A 146 2.39 10.16 -6.42
CA ARG A 146 3.70 9.57 -6.66
C ARG A 146 3.63 8.72 -7.92
N ALA A 147 3.35 9.39 -9.04
CA ALA A 147 3.05 8.73 -10.29
C ALA A 147 4.18 7.81 -10.77
N ALA A 148 3.79 6.66 -11.33
CA ALA A 148 4.69 5.72 -11.98
C ALA A 148 4.66 5.92 -13.51
N PRO A 149 5.82 5.92 -14.19
CA PRO A 149 7.16 5.94 -13.61
C PRO A 149 7.47 7.24 -12.89
N TYR A 150 8.37 7.14 -11.91
CA TYR A 150 8.87 8.32 -11.22
C TYR A 150 9.68 9.15 -12.21
N LEU A 151 9.15 10.33 -12.54
CA LEU A 151 9.80 11.33 -13.37
C LEU A 151 9.79 12.65 -12.60
N ALA A 152 10.89 13.40 -12.67
CA ALA A 152 11.03 14.66 -11.94
C ALA A 152 9.90 15.67 -12.23
N GLY A 153 9.34 15.68 -13.45
CA GLY A 153 8.22 16.55 -13.81
C GLY A 153 6.82 15.95 -13.61
N ALA A 154 6.73 14.73 -13.05
CA ALA A 154 5.46 14.04 -12.76
C ALA A 154 5.27 13.75 -11.26
N SER A 155 6.27 14.06 -10.43
CA SER A 155 6.29 13.82 -8.99
C SER A 155 6.41 15.15 -8.25
N ASP A 156 5.29 15.87 -8.13
CA ASP A 156 5.28 17.22 -7.55
C ASP A 156 4.81 17.25 -6.07
N ASP A 157 4.33 16.14 -5.49
CA ASP A 157 3.26 16.30 -4.48
C ASP A 157 3.00 15.21 -3.43
N TRP A 158 3.75 14.12 -3.37
CA TRP A 158 3.62 13.25 -2.19
C TRP A 158 4.16 13.92 -0.92
N LEU A 159 5.01 14.95 -1.02
CA LEU A 159 5.62 15.63 0.13
C LEU A 159 5.86 17.13 -0.11
N SER A 160 5.68 17.95 0.93
CA SER A 160 6.12 19.34 0.94
C SER A 160 7.10 19.61 2.08
N ASP A 161 8.31 20.06 1.75
CA ASP A 161 9.35 20.40 2.73
C ASP A 161 9.28 21.87 3.19
N ASN A 162 8.23 22.61 2.80
CA ASN A 162 8.07 24.04 3.13
C ASN A 162 7.70 24.29 4.60
N GLY A 163 7.34 23.26 5.37
CA GLY A 163 7.04 23.39 6.79
C GLY A 163 6.51 22.12 7.42
N ASN A 164 6.62 22.04 8.75
CA ASN A 164 6.23 20.85 9.52
C ASN A 164 4.71 20.72 9.76
N THR A 165 3.98 21.84 9.74
CA THR A 165 2.52 21.85 9.94
C THR A 165 1.82 22.54 8.78
N GLN A 166 1.32 21.74 7.82
CA GLN A 166 0.69 22.24 6.59
C GLN A 166 -0.74 21.69 6.35
N PRO A 167 -1.66 21.86 7.32
CA PRO A 167 -3.07 21.40 7.26
C PRO A 167 -3.89 21.86 6.04
N PHE A 168 -3.47 22.91 5.35
CA PHE A 168 -4.19 23.53 4.23
C PHE A 168 -3.88 22.91 2.87
N LEU A 169 -2.76 22.18 2.74
CA LEU A 169 -2.40 21.48 1.49
C LEU A 169 -3.43 20.40 1.17
N ARG A 170 -3.62 20.12 -0.13
CA ARG A 170 -4.57 19.13 -0.62
C ARG A 170 -3.90 18.29 -1.69
N VAL A 171 -4.01 16.97 -1.58
CA VAL A 171 -3.56 16.05 -2.63
C VAL A 171 -4.25 16.31 -3.98
N LEU A 172 -5.47 16.88 -3.95
CA LEU A 172 -6.22 17.23 -5.18
C LEU A 172 -5.43 18.13 -6.12
N ASP A 173 -4.62 19.02 -5.55
CA ASP A 173 -3.97 20.11 -6.28
C ASP A 173 -2.79 19.61 -7.13
N ALA A 174 -2.41 18.34 -6.99
CA ALA A 174 -1.30 17.77 -7.76
C ALA A 174 -1.45 16.29 -8.15
N LEU A 175 -2.60 15.68 -7.86
CA LEU A 175 -2.95 14.33 -8.31
C LEU A 175 -2.79 14.17 -9.83
N ASN A 176 -1.88 13.31 -10.27
CA ASN A 176 -1.62 13.05 -11.68
C ASN A 176 -2.54 11.97 -12.27
N THR A 177 -3.40 12.33 -13.23
CA THR A 177 -4.34 11.40 -13.88
C THR A 177 -3.69 10.45 -14.90
N HIS A 178 -2.40 10.62 -15.21
CA HIS A 178 -1.64 9.81 -16.16
C HIS A 178 -0.71 8.80 -15.47
N ASP A 179 -0.93 8.52 -14.19
CA ASP A 179 -0.19 7.51 -13.45
C ASP A 179 -0.48 6.09 -13.99
N GLU A 180 0.54 5.42 -14.51
CA GLU A 180 0.42 4.06 -15.07
C GLU A 180 0.12 3.02 -13.98
N SER A 181 0.36 3.34 -12.71
CA SER A 181 0.05 2.44 -11.60
C SER A 181 -1.45 2.24 -11.37
N TYR A 182 -2.32 3.12 -11.89
CA TYR A 182 -3.77 2.94 -11.81
C TYR A 182 -4.23 1.65 -12.50
N GLU A 183 -3.74 1.35 -13.69
CA GLU A 183 -4.15 0.15 -14.42
C GLU A 183 -3.66 -1.12 -13.72
N LEU A 184 -2.46 -1.08 -13.15
CA LEU A 184 -1.89 -2.19 -12.36
C LEU A 184 -2.69 -2.42 -11.07
N ALA A 185 -3.10 -1.34 -10.39
CA ALA A 185 -3.95 -1.42 -9.20
C ALA A 185 -5.33 -2.02 -9.54
N ILE A 186 -5.96 -1.55 -10.63
CA ILE A 186 -7.24 -2.08 -11.12
C ILE A 186 -7.10 -3.56 -11.50
N ALA A 187 -6.03 -3.95 -12.17
CA ALA A 187 -5.78 -5.35 -12.55
C ALA A 187 -5.67 -6.30 -11.33
N SER A 188 -5.33 -5.77 -10.16
CA SER A 188 -5.32 -6.53 -8.90
C SER A 188 -6.65 -6.53 -8.13
N GLY A 189 -7.63 -5.73 -8.58
CA GLY A 189 -8.95 -5.62 -7.96
C GLY A 189 -9.19 -4.33 -7.15
N VAL A 190 -8.22 -3.42 -7.06
CA VAL A 190 -8.41 -2.14 -6.38
C VAL A 190 -9.33 -1.24 -7.21
N SER A 191 -10.44 -0.81 -6.64
CA SER A 191 -11.38 0.12 -7.30
C SER A 191 -11.32 1.53 -6.73
N THR A 192 -11.00 1.65 -5.44
CA THR A 192 -11.04 2.89 -4.68
C THR A 192 -9.76 3.04 -3.87
N ALA A 193 -9.23 4.26 -3.81
CA ALA A 193 -8.10 4.59 -2.95
C ALA A 193 -8.34 5.87 -2.15
N LEU A 194 -7.89 5.91 -0.89
CA LEU A 194 -7.62 7.16 -0.17
C LEU A 194 -6.19 7.57 -0.47
N VAL A 195 -6.03 8.65 -1.24
CA VAL A 195 -4.72 9.24 -1.51
C VAL A 195 -4.41 10.23 -0.40
N LEU A 196 -3.29 10.01 0.29
CA LEU A 196 -2.84 10.80 1.44
C LEU A 196 -1.55 11.56 1.08
N PRO A 197 -1.31 12.73 1.69
CA PRO A 197 0.03 13.28 1.76
C PRO A 197 1.00 12.30 2.44
N GLY A 198 2.28 12.46 2.16
CA GLY A 198 3.37 11.76 2.84
C GLY A 198 3.43 12.10 4.33
N SER A 199 4.31 11.41 5.03
CA SER A 199 4.38 11.43 6.49
C SER A 199 5.59 12.15 7.07
N ASN A 200 6.28 12.99 6.31
CA ASN A 200 7.47 13.69 6.82
C ASN A 200 7.13 14.96 7.61
N ASN A 201 5.86 15.36 7.64
CA ASN A 201 5.39 16.53 8.35
C ASN A 201 4.47 16.08 9.48
N ALA A 202 4.56 16.74 10.64
CA ALA A 202 3.64 16.51 11.76
C ALA A 202 2.17 16.66 11.32
N ILE A 203 1.88 17.61 10.42
CA ILE A 203 0.62 17.73 9.69
C ILE A 203 0.93 17.85 8.20
N GLY A 204 0.69 16.78 7.42
CA GLY A 204 1.02 16.70 6.01
C GLY A 204 0.00 17.36 5.07
N GLY A 205 -1.24 17.51 5.51
CA GLY A 205 -2.32 18.13 4.73
C GLY A 205 -3.55 17.23 4.59
N GLN A 206 -4.34 17.49 3.55
CA GLN A 206 -5.62 16.84 3.30
C GLN A 206 -5.52 15.77 2.22
N GLY A 207 -6.04 14.58 2.53
CA GLY A 207 -6.24 13.49 1.59
C GLY A 207 -7.66 13.44 1.05
N LEU A 208 -7.87 12.58 0.06
CA LEU A 208 -9.14 12.44 -0.64
C LEU A 208 -9.33 11.04 -1.20
N THR A 209 -10.59 10.64 -1.39
CA THR A 209 -10.92 9.33 -1.95
C THR A 209 -11.20 9.44 -3.45
N ILE A 210 -10.61 8.54 -4.24
CA ILE A 210 -10.78 8.46 -5.69
C ILE A 210 -11.26 7.08 -6.13
N LYS A 211 -11.99 7.05 -7.24
CA LYS A 211 -12.17 5.85 -8.07
C LYS A 211 -11.06 5.82 -9.12
N LEU A 212 -10.44 4.66 -9.31
CA LEU A 212 -9.26 4.53 -10.19
C LEU A 212 -9.62 4.54 -11.69
N ARG A 213 -10.89 4.39 -12.03
CA ARG A 213 -11.37 4.37 -13.42
C ARG A 213 -11.05 5.70 -14.14
N LYS A 214 -10.47 5.60 -15.34
CA LYS A 214 -10.29 6.73 -16.27
C LYS A 214 -11.63 7.42 -16.58
N THR A 215 -11.63 8.74 -16.52
CA THR A 215 -12.80 9.59 -16.77
C THR A 215 -12.68 10.30 -18.14
N VAL A 216 -13.82 10.70 -18.71
CA VAL A 216 -13.83 11.38 -20.03
C VAL A 216 -13.25 12.78 -19.91
N GLU A 217 -13.46 13.40 -18.75
CA GLU A 217 -12.97 14.72 -18.37
C GLU A 217 -11.44 14.74 -18.18
N ARG A 218 -10.85 13.60 -17.81
CA ARG A 218 -9.39 13.44 -17.56
C ARG A 218 -8.83 14.36 -16.47
N THR A 219 -9.70 14.87 -15.60
CA THR A 219 -9.31 15.76 -14.49
C THR A 219 -9.26 15.01 -13.16
N PRO A 220 -8.41 15.44 -12.21
CA PRO A 220 -8.40 14.93 -10.84
C PRO A 220 -9.78 14.99 -10.17
N THR A 221 -10.49 16.11 -10.35
CA THR A 221 -11.83 16.33 -9.79
C THR A 221 -12.83 15.26 -10.25
N ALA A 222 -12.75 14.80 -11.50
CA ALA A 222 -13.65 13.76 -12.00
C ALA A 222 -13.38 12.38 -11.37
N MET A 223 -12.19 12.15 -10.80
CA MET A 223 -11.86 10.90 -10.11
C MET A 223 -12.38 10.84 -8.67
N LEU A 224 -12.74 12.00 -8.08
CA LEU A 224 -13.22 12.08 -6.70
C LEU A 224 -14.46 11.22 -6.46
N LEU A 225 -14.38 10.35 -5.46
CA LEU A 225 -15.53 9.60 -5.00
C LEU A 225 -16.54 10.53 -4.31
N GLU A 226 -16.04 11.44 -3.49
CA GLU A 226 -16.82 12.48 -2.86
C GLU A 226 -16.15 13.84 -3.03
N HIS A 227 -16.88 14.83 -3.56
CA HIS A 227 -16.38 16.19 -3.68
C HIS A 227 -16.66 16.96 -2.38
N PRO A 228 -15.64 17.33 -1.58
CA PRO A 228 -15.85 17.90 -0.25
C PRO A 228 -16.50 19.30 -0.27
N ASP A 229 -16.40 20.02 -1.39
CA ASP A 229 -16.87 21.41 -1.54
C ASP A 229 -18.02 21.55 -2.56
N ASP A 230 -18.76 20.47 -2.87
CA ASP A 230 -19.84 20.51 -3.87
C ASP A 230 -21.06 21.34 -3.38
N PRO A 231 -21.40 22.46 -4.06
CA PRO A 231 -22.46 23.36 -3.63
C PRO A 231 -23.88 22.84 -3.93
N GLU A 232 -24.04 21.85 -4.81
CA GLU A 232 -25.36 21.38 -5.28
C GLU A 232 -25.98 20.29 -4.39
N TYR A 233 -25.26 19.79 -3.38
CA TYR A 233 -25.67 18.59 -2.65
C TYR A 233 -26.38 18.82 -1.31
N HIS A 234 -27.32 17.92 -1.02
CA HIS A 234 -28.23 17.96 0.13
C HIS A 234 -27.50 17.84 1.47
N LEU A 235 -28.02 18.53 2.50
CA LEU A 235 -27.47 18.61 3.86
C LEU A 235 -27.39 17.25 4.61
N ASP A 236 -27.91 16.18 4.03
CA ASP A 236 -28.13 14.88 4.69
C ASP A 236 -26.99 13.86 4.43
N GLU A 237 -26.03 14.17 3.55
CA GLU A 237 -24.89 13.29 3.23
C GLU A 237 -23.57 13.90 3.74
N PRO A 238 -22.91 13.34 4.78
CA PRO A 238 -21.64 13.84 5.25
C PRO A 238 -20.53 13.50 4.26
N ARG A 239 -20.00 14.52 3.58
CA ARG A 239 -18.77 14.43 2.78
C ARG A 239 -17.57 14.46 3.71
N TRP A 240 -16.75 13.42 3.70
CA TRP A 240 -15.60 13.34 4.60
C TRP A 240 -14.37 14.06 4.03
N ARG A 241 -13.81 14.99 4.81
CA ARG A 241 -12.42 15.44 4.62
C ARG A 241 -11.50 14.49 5.35
N HIS A 242 -10.35 14.18 4.78
CA HIS A 242 -9.33 13.35 5.42
C HIS A 242 -8.11 14.21 5.72
N VAL A 243 -7.59 14.17 6.94
CA VAL A 243 -6.40 14.95 7.34
C VAL A 243 -5.32 13.98 7.81
N MET A 244 -4.10 14.15 7.30
CA MET A 244 -2.97 13.28 7.59
C MET A 244 -1.99 13.95 8.56
N HIS A 245 -1.77 13.31 9.70
CA HIS A 245 -0.72 13.65 10.66
C HIS A 245 0.38 12.59 10.65
N ALA A 246 1.55 12.95 11.16
CA ALA A 246 2.62 12.01 11.41
C ALA A 246 3.33 12.28 12.75
N TYR A 247 3.86 11.22 13.33
CA TYR A 247 4.63 11.23 14.56
C TYR A 247 5.70 10.13 14.47
N GLY A 248 6.86 10.34 15.09
CA GLY A 248 7.96 9.36 15.11
C GLY A 248 9.17 9.79 14.28
N GLU A 249 9.83 8.82 13.65
CA GLU A 249 11.11 8.99 12.96
C GLU A 249 10.99 9.91 11.73
N ASN A 250 9.89 9.83 10.99
CA ASN A 250 9.72 10.57 9.73
C ASN A 250 9.76 12.10 9.91
N PRO A 251 8.93 12.74 10.77
CA PRO A 251 9.07 14.18 11.06
C PRO A 251 10.44 14.55 11.62
N GLY A 252 11.03 13.68 12.45
CA GLY A 252 12.33 13.94 13.06
C GLY A 252 13.45 14.03 12.03
N ARG A 253 13.48 13.10 11.06
CA ARG A 253 14.47 13.07 9.97
C ARG A 253 14.34 14.26 9.02
N SER A 254 13.12 14.62 8.63
CA SER A 254 12.92 15.64 7.59
C SER A 254 13.03 17.07 8.10
N HIS A 255 12.68 17.33 9.37
CA HIS A 255 12.73 18.68 9.93
C HIS A 255 13.88 18.88 10.93
N SER A 256 14.79 17.90 11.08
CA SER A 256 15.82 17.88 12.13
C SER A 256 15.23 18.12 13.53
N GLN A 257 14.13 17.43 13.84
CA GLN A 257 13.31 17.64 15.03
C GLN A 257 13.28 16.41 15.95
N THR A 258 12.89 16.64 17.20
CA THR A 258 12.62 15.58 18.17
C THR A 258 11.12 15.24 18.24
N ARG A 259 10.77 14.14 18.89
CA ARG A 259 9.37 13.82 19.25
C ARG A 259 8.73 14.95 20.07
N MET A 260 9.49 15.57 20.97
CA MET A 260 9.01 16.71 21.77
C MET A 260 8.59 17.89 20.88
N ASP A 261 9.39 18.20 19.86
CA ASP A 261 9.08 19.26 18.89
C ASP A 261 7.81 18.93 18.09
N THR A 262 7.65 17.66 17.70
CA THR A 262 6.44 17.18 17.01
C THR A 262 5.20 17.35 17.90
N ALA A 263 5.25 16.92 19.16
CA ALA A 263 4.16 17.13 20.11
C ALA A 263 3.86 18.62 20.34
N ALA A 264 4.89 19.46 20.44
CA ALA A 264 4.72 20.91 20.60
C ALA A 264 4.04 21.53 19.37
N ALA A 265 4.47 21.15 18.16
CA ALA A 265 3.90 21.64 16.90
C ALA A 265 2.41 21.26 16.76
N LEU A 266 2.06 20.00 17.05
CA LEU A 266 0.66 19.55 17.04
C LEU A 266 -0.18 20.30 18.09
N ARG A 267 0.35 20.46 19.31
CA ARG A 267 -0.32 21.19 20.41
C ARG A 267 -0.55 22.66 20.05
N GLU A 268 0.43 23.32 19.43
CA GLU A 268 0.30 24.70 18.97
C GLU A 268 -0.77 24.82 17.89
N ALA A 269 -0.73 23.96 16.87
CA ALA A 269 -1.69 23.96 15.76
C ALA A 269 -3.13 23.80 16.25
N TYR A 270 -3.39 22.84 17.15
CA TYR A 270 -4.73 22.64 17.70
C TYR A 270 -5.14 23.73 18.68
N THR A 271 -4.22 24.33 19.42
CA THR A 271 -4.52 25.51 20.26
C THR A 271 -4.99 26.69 19.40
N ARG A 272 -4.35 26.92 18.25
CA ARG A 272 -4.79 27.93 17.28
C ARG A 272 -6.16 27.56 16.69
N ALA A 273 -6.36 26.30 16.30
CA ALA A 273 -7.64 25.83 15.77
C ALA A 273 -8.80 25.98 16.78
N ILE A 274 -8.59 25.72 18.08
CA ILE A 274 -9.60 25.94 19.12
C ILE A 274 -10.01 27.41 19.19
N LYS A 275 -9.05 28.35 19.12
CA LYS A 275 -9.34 29.80 19.13
C LYS A 275 -10.22 30.20 17.94
N LEU A 276 -9.94 29.63 16.76
CA LEU A 276 -10.77 29.83 15.58
C LEU A 276 -12.16 29.22 15.76
N ARG A 277 -12.25 27.95 16.20
CA ARG A 277 -13.53 27.26 16.45
C ARG A 277 -14.41 28.06 17.42
N HIS A 278 -13.86 28.53 18.53
CA HIS A 278 -14.59 29.37 19.48
C HIS A 278 -15.09 30.68 18.85
N SER A 279 -14.27 31.31 18.00
CA SER A 279 -14.68 32.52 17.28
C SER A 279 -15.85 32.25 16.32
N GLN A 280 -15.81 31.11 15.62
CA GLN A 280 -16.89 30.63 14.75
C GLN A 280 -18.19 30.34 15.54
N GLU A 281 -18.08 29.69 16.69
CA GLU A 281 -19.21 29.41 17.58
C GLU A 281 -19.84 30.70 18.11
N CYS A 282 -19.04 31.65 18.61
CA CYS A 282 -19.52 32.96 19.05
C CYS A 282 -20.23 33.71 17.92
N TYR A 283 -19.67 33.67 16.71
CA TYR A 283 -20.31 34.25 15.53
C TYR A 283 -21.68 33.61 15.26
N CYS A 284 -21.75 32.28 15.22
CA CYS A 284 -23.00 31.56 14.97
C CYS A 284 -24.05 31.73 16.06
N LEU A 285 -23.64 31.90 17.32
CA LEU A 285 -24.55 32.23 18.42
C LEU A 285 -25.21 33.60 18.19
N LYS A 286 -24.43 34.64 17.90
CA LYS A 286 -24.95 35.99 17.61
C LYS A 286 -25.89 36.00 16.40
N MET A 287 -25.53 35.28 15.33
CA MET A 287 -26.39 35.10 14.16
C MET A 287 -27.72 34.43 14.52
N SER A 288 -27.69 33.35 15.32
CA SER A 288 -28.93 32.67 15.75
C SER A 288 -29.82 33.53 16.67
N GLN A 289 -29.27 34.53 17.34
CA GLN A 289 -30.00 35.50 18.18
C GLN A 289 -30.55 36.69 17.39
N GLY A 290 -30.37 36.72 16.07
CA GLY A 290 -30.85 37.80 15.21
C GLY A 290 -30.03 39.08 15.30
N GLN A 291 -28.80 39.01 15.84
CA GLN A 291 -27.88 40.14 15.98
C GLN A 291 -27.09 40.35 14.67
N TRP A 292 -27.82 40.73 13.62
CA TRP A 292 -27.28 41.07 12.28
C TRP A 292 -26.85 42.53 12.26
N GLU A 293 -25.76 42.86 12.96
CA GLU A 293 -25.13 44.17 12.83
C GLU A 293 -24.04 44.12 11.76
N GLU A 294 -23.90 45.20 10.99
CA GLU A 294 -22.79 45.35 10.02
C GLU A 294 -21.42 45.27 10.72
N SER A 295 -21.38 45.57 12.03
CA SER A 295 -20.23 45.44 12.93
C SER A 295 -19.78 43.98 13.15
N LEU A 296 -20.60 42.97 12.84
CA LEU A 296 -20.29 41.56 13.09
C LEU A 296 -19.21 41.02 12.14
N GLY A 297 -19.05 41.64 10.97
CA GLY A 297 -18.08 41.24 9.95
C GLY A 297 -18.39 39.90 9.26
N PRO A 298 -17.46 39.42 8.41
CA PRO A 298 -17.58 38.11 7.77
C PRO A 298 -17.43 36.97 8.79
N PHE A 299 -17.90 35.77 8.41
CA PHE A 299 -17.68 34.57 9.21
C PHE A 299 -16.16 34.35 9.45
N PRO A 300 -15.71 34.05 10.68
CA PRO A 300 -14.29 33.83 10.96
C PRO A 300 -13.75 32.61 10.19
N THR A 301 -12.95 32.85 9.16
CA THR A 301 -12.31 31.82 8.35
C THR A 301 -10.80 31.98 8.38
N ASP A 302 -10.10 30.86 8.49
CA ASP A 302 -8.65 30.79 8.31
C ASP A 302 -8.34 29.54 7.49
N LEU A 303 -7.73 29.72 6.32
CA LEU A 303 -7.44 28.60 5.42
C LEU A 303 -6.46 27.61 6.06
N GLU A 304 -5.50 28.09 6.87
CA GLU A 304 -4.53 27.24 7.54
C GLU A 304 -5.19 26.36 8.59
N LEU A 305 -6.19 26.87 9.31
CA LEU A 305 -6.72 26.18 10.48
C LEU A 305 -8.05 25.46 10.24
N GLN A 306 -8.73 25.72 9.12
CA GLN A 306 -10.09 25.24 8.89
C GLN A 306 -10.20 23.70 8.93
N SER A 307 -9.24 22.97 8.36
CA SER A 307 -9.26 21.50 8.38
C SER A 307 -9.09 20.94 9.80
N LEU A 308 -8.28 21.59 10.64
CA LEU A 308 -8.12 21.23 12.05
C LEU A 308 -9.39 21.53 12.86
N VAL A 309 -10.08 22.64 12.56
CA VAL A 309 -11.40 22.93 13.12
C VAL A 309 -12.42 21.86 12.72
N ASP A 310 -12.36 21.36 11.49
CA ASP A 310 -13.23 20.27 11.04
C ASP A 310 -12.92 18.94 11.77
N VAL A 311 -11.65 18.64 12.07
CA VAL A 311 -11.25 17.51 12.93
C VAL A 311 -11.83 17.67 14.34
N LEU A 312 -11.68 18.85 14.95
CA LEU A 312 -12.22 19.17 16.28
C LEU A 312 -13.75 19.09 16.36
N ASN A 313 -14.44 19.23 15.22
CA ASN A 313 -15.90 19.14 15.12
C ASN A 313 -16.39 17.75 14.68
N GLY A 314 -15.50 16.78 14.46
CA GLY A 314 -15.89 15.45 13.97
C GLY A 314 -16.41 15.44 12.53
N ARG A 315 -16.02 16.43 11.72
CA ARG A 315 -16.37 16.55 10.28
C ARG A 315 -15.23 16.17 9.34
N ALA A 316 -14.04 15.94 9.88
CA ALA A 316 -12.91 15.38 9.16
C ALA A 316 -12.43 14.09 9.84
N LYS A 317 -12.05 13.11 9.04
CA LYS A 317 -11.42 11.86 9.47
C LYS A 317 -9.93 12.11 9.68
N LEU A 318 -9.45 11.93 10.89
CA LEU A 318 -8.05 12.08 11.22
C LEU A 318 -7.30 10.76 11.00
N HIS A 319 -6.28 10.81 10.15
CA HIS A 319 -5.35 9.74 9.87
C HIS A 319 -3.99 10.09 10.48
N VAL A 320 -3.34 9.13 11.13
CA VAL A 320 -2.08 9.36 11.84
C VAL A 320 -1.06 8.31 11.41
N LYS A 321 0.11 8.72 10.91
CA LYS A 321 1.28 7.83 10.79
C LYS A 321 2.01 7.82 12.13
N ALA A 322 2.08 6.67 12.77
CA ALA A 322 2.84 6.45 14.01
C ALA A 322 3.20 4.96 14.10
N GLU A 323 4.35 4.62 14.67
CA GLU A 323 4.87 3.24 14.65
C GLU A 323 5.06 2.66 16.06
N GLU A 324 5.82 3.35 16.92
CA GLU A 324 6.20 2.84 18.25
C GLU A 324 5.15 3.14 19.32
N ALA A 325 5.15 2.35 20.40
CA ALA A 325 4.23 2.52 21.53
C ALA A 325 4.28 3.94 22.12
N ILE A 326 5.45 4.58 22.13
CA ILE A 326 5.62 5.97 22.58
C ILE A 326 4.87 6.97 21.66
N ASP A 327 4.91 6.75 20.34
CA ASP A 327 4.23 7.60 19.37
C ASP A 327 2.70 7.43 19.47
N LEU A 328 2.27 6.18 19.67
CA LEU A 328 0.87 5.83 19.91
C LEU A 328 0.35 6.51 21.19
N ASP A 329 1.10 6.43 22.30
CA ASP A 329 0.73 7.07 23.56
C ASP A 329 0.64 8.59 23.43
N ASP A 330 1.62 9.22 22.77
CA ASP A 330 1.59 10.67 22.53
C ASP A 330 0.34 11.11 21.75
N MET A 331 -0.02 10.37 20.70
CA MET A 331 -1.21 10.68 19.90
C MET A 331 -2.51 10.43 20.66
N VAL A 332 -2.58 9.38 21.50
CA VAL A 332 -3.71 9.12 22.40
C VAL A 332 -3.85 10.24 23.43
N ARG A 333 -2.75 10.71 24.02
CA ARG A 333 -2.75 11.85 24.95
C ARG A 333 -3.21 13.13 24.27
N LEU A 334 -2.73 13.45 23.08
CA LEU A 334 -3.16 14.63 22.32
C LEU A 334 -4.64 14.55 21.93
N SER A 335 -5.11 13.38 21.51
CA SER A 335 -6.54 13.11 21.24
C SER A 335 -7.40 13.39 22.48
N ASN A 336 -6.94 12.93 23.66
CA ASN A 336 -7.62 13.17 24.93
C ASN A 336 -7.50 14.62 25.44
N GLU A 337 -6.39 15.30 25.18
CA GLU A 337 -6.13 16.71 25.54
C GLU A 337 -7.06 17.64 24.76
N PHE A 338 -7.13 17.46 23.44
CA PHE A 338 -7.85 18.34 22.52
C PHE A 338 -9.25 17.85 22.13
N LYS A 339 -9.64 16.65 22.58
CA LYS A 339 -10.96 16.04 22.36
C LYS A 339 -11.29 15.87 20.87
N PHE A 340 -10.36 15.31 20.10
CA PHE A 340 -10.60 14.88 18.71
C PHE A 340 -10.48 13.35 18.59
N SER A 341 -11.24 12.76 17.66
CA SER A 341 -11.19 11.32 17.40
C SER A 341 -10.15 10.99 16.33
N ILE A 342 -9.38 9.93 16.57
CA ILE A 342 -8.45 9.36 15.60
C ILE A 342 -9.21 8.29 14.82
N SER A 343 -9.35 8.46 13.50
CA SER A 343 -10.06 7.49 12.65
C SER A 343 -9.19 6.28 12.34
N ALA A 344 -7.91 6.51 12.04
CA ALA A 344 -6.97 5.44 11.73
C ALA A 344 -5.54 5.80 12.13
N ILE A 345 -4.80 4.79 12.60
CA ILE A 345 -3.34 4.85 12.76
C ILE A 345 -2.69 3.93 11.73
N HIS A 346 -1.79 4.50 10.93
CA HIS A 346 -1.07 3.85 9.85
C HIS A 346 0.35 3.47 10.27
N GLY A 347 0.82 2.30 9.87
CA GLY A 347 2.13 1.79 10.27
C GLY A 347 2.03 0.97 11.54
N ALA A 348 1.74 1.65 12.67
CA ALA A 348 1.35 1.10 13.97
C ALA A 348 2.13 -0.17 14.37
N SER A 349 3.43 -0.22 14.08
CA SER A 349 4.28 -1.40 14.22
C SER A 349 4.22 -2.04 15.60
N GLU A 350 4.11 -1.26 16.67
CA GLU A 350 4.05 -1.74 18.06
C GLU A 350 2.63 -1.73 18.67
N ALA A 351 1.58 -1.48 17.88
CA ALA A 351 0.20 -1.41 18.41
C ALA A 351 -0.25 -2.70 19.09
N TYR A 352 0.25 -3.86 18.65
CA TYR A 352 -0.08 -5.16 19.24
C TYR A 352 0.45 -5.33 20.67
N LEU A 353 1.44 -4.51 21.09
CA LEU A 353 1.96 -4.47 22.46
C LEU A 353 1.09 -3.60 23.38
N VAL A 354 0.36 -2.63 22.83
CA VAL A 354 -0.41 -1.63 23.59
C VAL A 354 -1.89 -1.54 23.18
N PRO A 355 -2.62 -2.66 22.97
CA PRO A 355 -4.02 -2.60 22.52
C PRO A 355 -4.93 -1.88 23.52
N HIS A 356 -4.68 -2.02 24.82
CA HIS A 356 -5.46 -1.35 25.87
C HIS A 356 -5.31 0.18 25.84
N LEU A 357 -4.12 0.69 25.53
CA LEU A 357 -3.87 2.13 25.37
C LEU A 357 -4.75 2.72 24.27
N LEU A 358 -4.83 2.04 23.12
CA LEU A 358 -5.59 2.50 21.95
C LEU A 358 -7.08 2.63 22.26
N ASN A 359 -7.64 1.77 23.11
CA ASN A 359 -9.02 1.83 23.59
C ASN A 359 -9.33 3.08 24.43
N THR A 360 -8.31 3.77 24.96
CA THR A 360 -8.49 5.01 25.75
C THR A 360 -8.53 6.28 24.89
N SER A 361 -8.42 6.16 23.56
CA SER A 361 -8.51 7.31 22.64
C SER A 361 -9.86 8.03 22.75
N TYR A 362 -9.84 9.36 22.59
CA TYR A 362 -11.09 10.12 22.60
C TYR A 362 -11.97 9.74 21.40
N GLY A 363 -13.26 9.50 21.63
CA GLY A 363 -14.19 9.08 20.60
C GLY A 363 -14.14 7.59 20.24
N GLY A 364 -13.33 6.79 20.94
CA GLY A 364 -13.22 5.35 20.74
C GLY A 364 -11.91 4.92 20.07
N PRO A 365 -11.65 3.60 19.98
CA PRO A 365 -10.41 3.08 19.43
C PRO A 365 -10.26 3.41 17.93
N PRO A 366 -9.06 3.82 17.48
CA PRO A 366 -8.77 3.99 16.06
C PRO A 366 -8.70 2.63 15.35
N ALA A 367 -8.96 2.63 14.03
CA ALA A 367 -8.60 1.48 13.21
C ALA A 367 -7.08 1.42 13.02
N ILE A 368 -6.54 0.20 12.96
CA ILE A 368 -5.10 -0.04 12.81
C ILE A 368 -4.83 -0.48 11.38
N VAL A 369 -4.02 0.30 10.67
CA VAL A 369 -3.71 0.12 9.26
C VAL A 369 -2.28 -0.37 9.11
N LEU A 370 -2.13 -1.66 8.78
CA LEU A 370 -0.85 -2.37 8.77
C LEU A 370 -0.56 -2.94 7.37
N ARG A 371 0.71 -3.31 7.15
CA ARG A 371 1.02 -4.40 6.23
C ARG A 371 1.09 -5.69 7.01
N ALA A 372 0.80 -6.82 6.36
CA ALA A 372 0.84 -8.11 7.04
C ALA A 372 2.26 -8.52 7.42
N THR A 373 3.23 -8.15 6.59
CA THR A 373 4.66 -8.39 6.87
C THR A 373 5.44 -7.07 6.87
N SER A 374 6.45 -7.02 7.71
CA SER A 374 7.34 -5.86 7.82
C SER A 374 8.74 -6.24 7.37
N THR A 375 9.30 -5.40 6.50
CA THR A 375 10.71 -5.49 6.12
C THR A 375 11.62 -4.86 7.17
N ARG A 376 11.07 -4.28 8.25
CA ARG A 376 11.81 -3.75 9.42
C ARG A 376 12.92 -2.76 9.04
N VAL A 377 12.73 -2.04 7.93
CA VAL A 377 13.73 -1.16 7.29
C VAL A 377 14.10 0.06 8.12
N ARG A 378 13.29 0.43 9.11
CA ARG A 378 13.51 1.59 9.99
C ARG A 378 13.57 1.16 11.45
N ARG A 379 14.27 1.93 12.28
CA ARG A 379 14.34 1.66 13.72
C ARG A 379 12.97 1.64 14.35
N GLU A 380 12.07 2.56 14.00
CA GLU A 380 10.70 2.61 14.54
C GLU A 380 9.85 1.39 14.16
N THR A 381 10.24 0.65 13.12
CA THR A 381 9.56 -0.58 12.66
C THR A 381 10.22 -1.85 13.16
N TYR A 382 11.32 -1.75 13.91
CA TYR A 382 12.16 -2.88 14.30
C TYR A 382 11.40 -3.93 15.13
N ARG A 383 10.37 -3.55 15.89
CA ARG A 383 9.53 -4.49 16.68
C ARG A 383 8.23 -4.91 15.99
N SER A 384 8.12 -4.70 14.67
CA SER A 384 6.97 -5.21 13.90
C SER A 384 6.82 -6.73 14.06
N SER A 385 5.59 -7.21 14.08
CA SER A 385 5.24 -8.64 14.12
C SER A 385 4.23 -9.00 13.03
N GLU A 386 4.47 -10.12 12.34
CA GLU A 386 3.56 -10.70 11.35
C GLU A 386 2.23 -11.15 11.99
N PHE A 387 2.22 -11.40 13.30
CA PHE A 387 1.04 -11.78 14.08
C PHE A 387 0.23 -10.58 14.58
N ALA A 388 0.72 -9.35 14.39
CA ALA A 388 0.04 -8.14 14.87
C ALA A 388 -1.43 -8.02 14.40
N PRO A 389 -1.78 -8.27 13.12
CA PRO A 389 -3.18 -8.22 12.67
C PRO A 389 -4.09 -9.17 13.47
N ARG A 390 -3.61 -10.39 13.73
CA ARG A 390 -4.34 -11.39 14.50
C ARG A 390 -4.52 -10.94 15.95
N ILE A 391 -3.44 -10.57 16.63
CA ILE A 391 -3.45 -10.16 18.03
C ILE A 391 -4.42 -8.98 18.24
N LEU A 392 -4.31 -7.95 17.40
CA LEU A 392 -5.17 -6.77 17.47
C LEU A 392 -6.65 -7.10 17.25
N SER A 393 -6.96 -7.98 16.28
CA SER A 393 -8.33 -8.39 16.00
C SER A 393 -8.98 -9.14 17.17
N THR A 394 -8.21 -10.00 17.87
CA THR A 394 -8.66 -10.72 19.07
C THR A 394 -8.94 -9.76 20.23
N GLN A 395 -8.26 -8.62 20.28
CA GLN A 395 -8.51 -7.54 21.24
C GLN A 395 -9.69 -6.63 20.84
N GLY A 396 -10.39 -6.94 19.75
CA GLY A 396 -11.55 -6.18 19.27
C GLY A 396 -11.21 -4.90 18.50
N LEU A 397 -9.94 -4.69 18.13
CA LEU A 397 -9.53 -3.55 17.31
C LEU A 397 -9.80 -3.85 15.83
N SER A 398 -10.28 -2.83 15.11
CA SER A 398 -10.50 -2.94 13.66
C SER A 398 -9.15 -2.88 12.94
N VAL A 399 -8.88 -3.88 12.10
CA VAL A 399 -7.63 -3.98 11.35
C VAL A 399 -7.91 -3.83 9.86
N ALA A 400 -7.20 -2.91 9.21
CA ALA A 400 -7.18 -2.75 7.76
C ALA A 400 -5.78 -3.06 7.22
N MET A 401 -5.71 -3.72 6.07
CA MET A 401 -4.45 -3.87 5.35
C MET A 401 -4.27 -2.69 4.40
N LYS A 402 -3.03 -2.27 4.19
CA LYS A 402 -2.67 -1.27 3.17
C LYS A 402 -1.66 -1.83 2.18
N SER A 403 -1.59 -1.19 1.02
CA SER A 403 -0.57 -1.53 0.05
C SER A 403 0.83 -1.07 0.50
N GLY A 404 1.85 -1.75 -0.05
CA GLY A 404 3.26 -1.41 0.13
C GLY A 404 3.71 -0.32 -0.85
N HIS A 405 4.72 -0.62 -1.65
CA HIS A 405 5.19 0.30 -2.69
C HIS A 405 4.21 0.40 -3.86
N THR A 406 3.37 -0.63 -4.04
CA THR A 406 2.44 -0.70 -5.18
C THR A 406 1.05 -1.09 -4.72
N ALA A 407 0.03 -0.35 -5.17
CA ALA A 407 -1.37 -0.62 -4.82
C ALA A 407 -1.84 -2.03 -5.25
N ARG A 408 -1.16 -2.66 -6.22
CA ARG A 408 -1.46 -4.03 -6.66
C ARG A 408 -1.25 -5.10 -5.58
N GLU A 409 -0.52 -4.78 -4.52
CA GLU A 409 -0.17 -5.71 -3.45
C GLU A 409 -1.24 -5.80 -2.37
N LEU A 410 -2.29 -4.99 -2.42
CA LEU A 410 -3.29 -4.90 -1.35
C LEU A 410 -3.92 -6.25 -0.97
N LEU A 411 -4.37 -7.04 -1.95
CA LEU A 411 -4.93 -8.38 -1.68
C LEU A 411 -3.84 -9.34 -1.17
N TYR A 412 -2.62 -9.20 -1.68
CA TYR A 412 -1.51 -10.03 -1.25
C TYR A 412 -1.19 -9.79 0.22
N ASP A 413 -1.22 -8.55 0.71
CA ASP A 413 -1.12 -8.26 2.14
C ASP A 413 -2.25 -8.94 2.94
N ALA A 414 -3.50 -8.90 2.49
CA ALA A 414 -4.59 -9.64 3.14
C ALA A 414 -4.37 -11.16 3.17
N GLN A 415 -3.85 -11.74 2.08
CA GLN A 415 -3.49 -13.17 2.01
C GLN A 415 -2.38 -13.53 3.01
N GLN A 416 -1.39 -12.66 3.17
CA GLN A 416 -0.32 -12.85 4.16
C GLN A 416 -0.85 -12.73 5.59
N ALA A 417 -1.74 -11.76 5.88
CA ALA A 417 -2.37 -11.66 7.21
C ALA A 417 -3.20 -12.91 7.53
N TYR A 418 -3.91 -13.45 6.53
CA TYR A 418 -4.63 -14.72 6.66
C TYR A 418 -3.67 -15.88 6.97
N PHE A 419 -2.54 -15.95 6.26
CA PHE A 419 -1.51 -16.95 6.52
C PHE A 419 -1.03 -16.90 7.98
N TYR A 420 -0.73 -15.71 8.52
CA TYR A 420 -0.31 -15.52 9.91
C TYR A 420 -1.46 -15.50 10.95
N GLY A 421 -2.63 -16.07 10.60
CA GLY A 421 -3.68 -16.42 11.56
C GLY A 421 -4.80 -15.39 11.75
N LEU A 422 -4.87 -14.33 10.95
CA LEU A 422 -6.09 -13.51 10.88
C LEU A 422 -7.22 -14.35 10.23
N PRO A 423 -8.45 -14.41 10.77
CA PRO A 423 -9.54 -15.17 10.15
C PRO A 423 -9.84 -14.74 8.71
N ALA A 424 -10.16 -15.69 7.81
CA ALA A 424 -10.36 -15.44 6.38
C ALA A 424 -11.40 -14.34 6.07
N ASN A 425 -12.51 -14.32 6.82
CA ASN A 425 -13.53 -13.29 6.67
C ASN A 425 -13.00 -11.89 7.06
N LEU A 426 -12.19 -11.81 8.12
CA LEU A 426 -11.58 -10.56 8.57
C LEU A 426 -10.47 -10.09 7.62
N ALA A 427 -9.68 -11.01 7.08
CA ALA A 427 -8.64 -10.71 6.09
C ALA A 427 -9.23 -10.14 4.78
N LEU A 428 -10.35 -10.69 4.29
CA LEU A 428 -11.03 -10.09 3.14
C LEU A 428 -11.70 -8.75 3.51
N SER A 429 -12.29 -8.66 4.71
CA SER A 429 -12.85 -7.42 5.25
C SER A 429 -11.80 -6.31 5.43
N SER A 430 -10.54 -6.64 5.74
CA SER A 430 -9.47 -5.65 5.97
C SER A 430 -9.07 -4.86 4.72
N VAL A 431 -9.51 -5.29 3.53
CA VAL A 431 -9.29 -4.62 2.24
C VAL A 431 -10.59 -4.24 1.52
N THR A 432 -11.74 -4.37 2.20
CA THR A 432 -13.08 -4.05 1.65
C THR A 432 -13.94 -3.30 2.66
N THR A 433 -14.57 -4.01 3.60
CA THR A 433 -15.57 -3.44 4.53
C THR A 433 -14.93 -2.55 5.59
N VAL A 434 -13.83 -2.97 6.21
CA VAL A 434 -13.14 -2.18 7.25
C VAL A 434 -12.70 -0.81 6.72
N PRO A 435 -11.92 -0.71 5.62
CA PRO A 435 -11.56 0.60 5.07
C PRO A 435 -12.79 1.42 4.68
N SER A 436 -13.84 0.83 4.10
CA SER A 436 -15.06 1.58 3.77
C SER A 436 -15.73 2.23 5.00
N VAL A 437 -15.80 1.52 6.13
CA VAL A 437 -16.39 2.03 7.38
C VAL A 437 -15.51 3.13 7.98
N VAL A 438 -14.19 2.92 8.03
CA VAL A 438 -13.25 3.89 8.60
C VAL A 438 -13.27 5.21 7.83
N LEU A 439 -13.38 5.13 6.50
CA LEU A 439 -13.51 6.30 5.63
C LEU A 439 -14.89 6.95 5.72
N GLY A 440 -15.90 6.29 6.30
CA GLY A 440 -17.29 6.76 6.35
C GLY A 440 -18.04 6.61 5.03
N LEU A 441 -17.60 5.67 4.18
CA LEU A 441 -18.06 5.41 2.81
C LEU A 441 -18.74 4.04 2.66
N ASP A 442 -19.04 3.34 3.75
CA ASP A 442 -19.70 2.03 3.76
C ASP A 442 -21.07 2.07 3.08
N HIS A 443 -21.74 3.22 3.10
CA HIS A 443 -22.98 3.48 2.36
C HIS A 443 -22.83 3.39 0.82
N ARG A 444 -21.60 3.48 0.29
CA ARG A 444 -21.31 3.42 -1.16
C ARG A 444 -20.47 2.22 -1.57
N ILE A 445 -19.39 1.92 -0.85
CA ILE A 445 -18.35 0.97 -1.28
C ILE A 445 -18.08 -0.10 -0.22
N GLY A 446 -17.28 -1.11 -0.56
CA GLY A 446 -16.84 -2.15 0.38
C GLY A 446 -17.85 -3.26 0.63
N TYR A 447 -19.07 -3.16 0.11
CA TYR A 447 -20.15 -4.15 0.25
C TYR A 447 -20.80 -4.48 -1.10
N ILE A 448 -21.24 -5.74 -1.26
CA ILE A 448 -22.17 -6.12 -2.33
C ILE A 448 -23.57 -6.12 -1.72
N ARG A 449 -24.24 -4.96 -1.81
CA ARG A 449 -25.61 -4.76 -1.35
C ARG A 449 -26.37 -3.80 -2.27
N PRO A 450 -27.70 -3.90 -2.36
CA PRO A 450 -28.50 -2.95 -3.14
C PRO A 450 -28.25 -1.49 -2.73
N GLY A 451 -28.02 -0.61 -3.71
CA GLY A 451 -27.77 0.82 -3.52
C GLY A 451 -26.29 1.21 -3.41
N SER A 452 -25.39 0.25 -3.17
CA SER A 452 -23.94 0.46 -3.26
C SER A 452 -23.50 0.73 -4.70
N ASP A 453 -22.38 1.43 -4.86
CA ASP A 453 -21.73 1.62 -6.16
C ASP A 453 -21.41 0.24 -6.77
N ALA A 454 -21.57 0.14 -8.10
CA ALA A 454 -21.32 -1.09 -8.86
C ALA A 454 -19.82 -1.38 -9.06
N ASP A 455 -19.13 -1.53 -7.93
CA ASP A 455 -17.73 -1.91 -7.83
C ASP A 455 -17.64 -3.40 -7.50
N VAL A 456 -17.39 -4.24 -8.50
CA VAL A 456 -17.50 -5.70 -8.38
C VAL A 456 -16.30 -6.38 -9.03
N ILE A 457 -15.79 -7.43 -8.40
CA ILE A 457 -14.67 -8.24 -8.91
C ILE A 457 -15.11 -9.69 -9.06
N ILE A 458 -14.86 -10.30 -10.21
CA ILE A 458 -14.97 -11.75 -10.40
C ILE A 458 -13.56 -12.34 -10.29
N TRP A 459 -13.39 -13.37 -9.47
CA TRP A 459 -12.09 -14.03 -9.23
C TRP A 459 -11.99 -15.38 -9.94
N ASP A 460 -10.76 -15.80 -10.26
CA ASP A 460 -10.49 -17.14 -10.79
C ASP A 460 -10.38 -18.23 -9.70
N SER A 461 -10.06 -17.84 -8.47
CA SER A 461 -9.97 -18.68 -7.28
C SER A 461 -10.60 -17.99 -6.07
N HIS A 462 -10.59 -18.65 -4.91
CA HIS A 462 -10.91 -18.00 -3.65
C HIS A 462 -9.97 -16.79 -3.44
N PRO A 463 -10.46 -15.60 -3.04
CA PRO A 463 -9.62 -14.40 -2.89
C PRO A 463 -8.44 -14.55 -1.92
N MET A 464 -8.58 -15.41 -0.91
CA MET A 464 -7.50 -15.73 0.04
C MET A 464 -6.48 -16.77 -0.46
N ALA A 465 -6.68 -17.36 -1.65
CA ALA A 465 -5.69 -18.25 -2.24
C ALA A 465 -4.55 -17.42 -2.85
N LEU A 466 -3.31 -17.77 -2.54
CA LEU A 466 -2.14 -17.09 -3.09
C LEU A 466 -2.19 -17.08 -4.63
N GLY A 467 -2.02 -15.89 -5.20
CA GLY A 467 -2.07 -15.68 -6.65
C GLY A 467 -3.49 -15.62 -7.22
N ALA A 468 -4.55 -15.49 -6.41
CA ALA A 468 -5.90 -15.16 -6.88
C ALA A 468 -5.88 -13.95 -7.83
N THR A 469 -6.50 -14.10 -9.01
CA THR A 469 -6.44 -13.11 -10.09
C THR A 469 -7.85 -12.67 -10.49
N PRO A 470 -8.11 -11.36 -10.60
CA PRO A 470 -9.35 -10.85 -11.15
C PRO A 470 -9.55 -11.32 -12.60
N LYS A 471 -10.67 -12.00 -12.87
CA LYS A 471 -11.17 -12.26 -14.22
C LYS A 471 -11.72 -10.98 -14.85
N GLN A 472 -12.40 -10.16 -14.05
CA GLN A 472 -12.94 -8.86 -14.48
C GLN A 472 -13.17 -7.99 -13.25
N VAL A 473 -12.98 -6.68 -13.43
CA VAL A 473 -13.23 -5.64 -12.43
C VAL A 473 -14.21 -4.63 -13.03
N TRP A 474 -15.28 -4.35 -12.30
CA TRP A 474 -16.20 -3.25 -12.59
C TRP A 474 -15.96 -2.12 -11.61
N ILE A 475 -15.97 -0.89 -12.12
CA ILE A 475 -15.95 0.35 -11.33
C ILE A 475 -17.09 1.22 -11.86
N ASP A 476 -17.97 1.69 -11.00
CA ASP A 476 -19.20 2.40 -11.39
C ASP A 476 -20.04 1.61 -12.43
N GLY A 477 -19.98 0.27 -12.42
CA GLY A 477 -20.67 -0.61 -13.38
C GLY A 477 -20.01 -0.72 -14.76
N ILE A 478 -18.82 -0.14 -14.95
CA ILE A 478 -18.07 -0.17 -16.21
C ILE A 478 -16.92 -1.19 -16.08
N ALA A 479 -16.84 -2.14 -17.02
CA ALA A 479 -15.77 -3.13 -17.06
C ALA A 479 -14.41 -2.47 -17.36
N GLN A 480 -13.36 -2.86 -16.62
CA GLN A 480 -12.04 -2.24 -16.71
C GLN A 480 -11.01 -3.11 -17.45
N LEU A 481 -11.12 -4.44 -17.38
CA LEU A 481 -10.12 -5.33 -17.99
C LEU A 481 -10.52 -5.66 -19.44
N PRO A 482 -9.66 -5.39 -20.44
CA PRO A 482 -9.97 -5.63 -21.84
C PRO A 482 -9.90 -7.12 -22.23
N ARG A 483 -9.12 -7.93 -21.49
CA ARG A 483 -8.98 -9.37 -21.70
C ARG A 483 -9.00 -10.10 -20.37
N THR A 484 -9.74 -11.20 -20.31
CA THR A 484 -9.72 -12.14 -19.19
C THR A 484 -8.55 -13.10 -19.37
N GLN A 485 -7.41 -12.83 -18.72
CA GLN A 485 -6.30 -13.80 -18.63
C GLN A 485 -6.32 -14.42 -17.23
N ALA A 486 -7.12 -15.47 -17.06
CA ALA A 486 -7.11 -16.28 -15.84
C ALA A 486 -6.53 -17.65 -16.16
N ALA A 487 -5.63 -18.14 -15.29
CA ALA A 487 -5.14 -19.50 -15.38
C ALA A 487 -6.23 -20.47 -14.93
N ASP A 488 -6.32 -21.64 -15.56
CA ASP A 488 -7.16 -22.72 -15.06
C ASP A 488 -6.57 -23.29 -13.77
N LYS A 489 -7.15 -22.90 -12.64
CA LYS A 489 -6.72 -23.32 -11.30
C LYS A 489 -7.46 -24.58 -10.85
N PRO A 490 -6.80 -25.50 -10.12
CA PRO A 490 -7.44 -26.72 -9.65
C PRO A 490 -8.56 -26.42 -8.64
N PRO A 491 -9.53 -27.34 -8.46
CA PRO A 491 -10.68 -27.13 -7.56
C PRO A 491 -10.31 -26.76 -6.12
N SER A 492 -9.15 -27.20 -5.62
CA SER A 492 -8.65 -26.86 -4.28
C SER A 492 -8.41 -25.36 -4.06
N TYR A 493 -8.21 -24.59 -5.14
CA TYR A 493 -8.06 -23.13 -5.06
C TYR A 493 -9.41 -22.42 -4.90
N GLN A 494 -10.53 -23.14 -4.97
CA GLN A 494 -11.86 -22.56 -4.81
C GLN A 494 -12.28 -22.42 -3.35
N ASP A 495 -11.47 -22.88 -2.41
CA ASP A 495 -11.63 -22.72 -0.97
C ASP A 495 -10.44 -21.91 -0.40
N ALA A 496 -10.59 -21.34 0.80
CA ALA A 496 -9.48 -20.70 1.49
C ALA A 496 -8.40 -21.75 1.81
N PRO A 497 -7.10 -21.44 1.59
CA PRO A 497 -6.03 -22.39 1.86
C PRO A 497 -5.95 -22.70 3.36
N ARG A 498 -5.53 -23.91 3.72
CA ARG A 498 -5.26 -24.24 5.13
C ARG A 498 -4.01 -23.50 5.59
N VAL A 499 -4.08 -22.87 6.75
CA VAL A 499 -2.96 -22.15 7.37
C VAL A 499 -2.50 -22.91 8.62
N PRO A 500 -1.20 -22.82 8.99
CA PRO A 500 -0.72 -23.35 10.26
C PRO A 500 -1.42 -22.73 11.47
N ASP A 501 -1.37 -23.44 12.59
CA ASP A 501 -1.69 -22.87 13.90
C ASP A 501 -0.47 -22.08 14.38
N PHE A 502 -0.69 -20.83 14.79
CA PHE A 502 0.34 -19.88 15.19
C PHE A 502 0.07 -19.31 16.59
N ASP A 503 -0.66 -20.04 17.44
CA ASP A 503 -1.02 -19.60 18.80
C ASP A 503 0.21 -19.31 19.66
N ASP A 504 1.18 -20.22 19.65
CA ASP A 504 2.41 -20.09 20.43
C ASP A 504 3.30 -18.97 19.89
N GLU A 505 3.49 -18.86 18.56
CA GLU A 505 4.29 -17.81 17.96
C GLU A 505 3.67 -16.42 18.16
N ALA A 506 2.33 -16.30 18.13
CA ALA A 506 1.65 -15.06 18.44
C ALA A 506 1.82 -14.66 19.92
N ALA A 507 1.81 -15.63 20.84
CA ALA A 507 2.06 -15.38 22.26
C ALA A 507 3.52 -14.94 22.50
N LEU A 508 4.48 -15.65 21.89
CA LEU A 508 5.91 -15.32 21.95
C LEU A 508 6.20 -13.94 21.37
N ALA A 509 5.49 -13.53 20.31
CA ALA A 509 5.65 -12.19 19.76
C ALA A 509 5.31 -11.08 20.76
N VAL A 510 4.32 -11.30 21.64
CA VAL A 510 4.00 -10.36 22.73
C VAL A 510 5.02 -10.46 23.85
N GLU A 511 5.42 -11.68 24.23
CA GLU A 511 6.39 -11.90 25.32
C GLU A 511 7.76 -11.26 25.05
N TYR A 512 8.22 -11.31 23.80
CA TYR A 512 9.54 -10.82 23.39
C TYR A 512 9.52 -9.41 22.76
N ASP A 513 8.40 -8.68 22.88
CA ASP A 513 8.21 -7.38 22.22
C ASP A 513 8.58 -7.43 20.72
N GLY A 514 8.20 -8.48 20.01
CA GLY A 514 8.47 -8.67 18.58
C GLY A 514 8.90 -10.06 18.22
N LEU A 515 10.20 -10.30 18.16
CA LEU A 515 10.74 -11.57 17.70
C LEU A 515 11.33 -12.38 18.86
N PRO A 516 10.94 -13.66 19.01
CA PRO A 516 11.63 -14.58 19.91
C PRO A 516 13.07 -14.81 19.43
N PRO A 517 13.92 -15.51 20.22
CA PRO A 517 15.26 -15.91 19.80
C PRO A 517 15.24 -16.53 18.39
N LEU A 518 16.13 -16.02 17.53
CA LEU A 518 16.15 -16.38 16.10
C LEU A 518 17.24 -17.41 15.75
N LEU A 519 18.13 -17.70 16.70
CA LEU A 519 19.26 -18.59 16.46
C LEU A 519 18.76 -20.01 16.11
N PRO A 520 19.44 -20.70 15.17
CA PRO A 520 19.10 -22.08 14.84
C PRO A 520 19.21 -23.00 16.05
N GLU A 521 18.24 -23.90 16.21
CA GLU A 521 18.35 -25.00 17.17
C GLU A 521 19.13 -26.16 16.54
N ARG A 522 20.13 -26.68 17.24
CA ARG A 522 20.83 -27.90 16.82
C ARG A 522 19.96 -29.11 17.17
N ALA A 523 19.88 -30.07 16.25
CA ALA A 523 19.21 -31.34 16.55
C ALA A 523 19.92 -32.03 17.73
N GLU A 524 19.13 -32.66 18.62
CA GLU A 524 19.66 -33.38 19.78
C GLU A 524 20.60 -34.55 19.40
N HIS A 525 20.38 -35.13 18.22
CA HIS A 525 21.12 -36.28 17.70
C HIS A 525 21.64 -36.00 16.29
N ASP A 526 22.73 -36.69 15.93
CA ASP A 526 23.37 -36.63 14.60
C ASP A 526 22.50 -37.19 13.46
N ILE A 527 21.42 -37.89 13.81
CA ILE A 527 20.46 -38.49 12.88
C ILE A 527 19.13 -37.77 13.01
N VAL A 528 18.62 -37.24 11.89
CA VAL A 528 17.30 -36.62 11.79
C VAL A 528 16.44 -37.41 10.81
N ILE A 529 15.27 -37.85 11.27
CA ILE A 529 14.32 -38.67 10.49
C ILE A 529 13.06 -37.84 10.24
N PHE A 530 12.84 -37.47 8.99
CA PHE A 530 11.63 -36.84 8.52
C PHE A 530 10.62 -37.90 8.09
N THR A 531 9.46 -37.95 8.74
CA THR A 531 8.39 -38.92 8.45
C THR A 531 7.18 -38.25 7.79
N ASN A 532 6.28 -39.06 7.22
CA ASN A 532 5.07 -38.58 6.54
C ASN A 532 5.35 -37.58 5.41
N VAL A 533 6.44 -37.80 4.67
CA VAL A 533 6.90 -36.92 3.59
C VAL A 533 6.10 -37.21 2.34
N LYS A 534 5.36 -36.22 1.82
CA LYS A 534 4.57 -36.37 0.59
C LYS A 534 5.42 -36.23 -0.67
N SER A 535 6.40 -35.33 -0.65
CA SER A 535 7.35 -35.19 -1.76
C SER A 535 8.71 -34.69 -1.28
N ALA A 536 9.77 -35.16 -1.94
CA ALA A 536 11.14 -34.73 -1.68
C ALA A 536 11.77 -34.32 -3.01
N TYR A 537 12.18 -33.06 -3.10
CA TYR A 537 12.82 -32.47 -4.26
C TYR A 537 14.33 -32.48 -4.04
N MET A 538 15.08 -33.04 -4.98
CA MET A 538 16.54 -33.12 -4.92
C MET A 538 17.15 -32.54 -6.18
N SER A 539 18.22 -31.77 -6.03
CA SER A 539 18.99 -31.26 -7.16
C SER A 539 19.71 -32.40 -7.88
N SER A 540 19.70 -32.37 -9.20
CA SER A 540 20.42 -33.27 -10.10
C SER A 540 21.05 -32.48 -11.24
N ASP A 541 21.93 -33.11 -12.01
CA ASP A 541 22.56 -32.51 -13.20
C ASP A 541 21.53 -32.03 -14.25
N PHE A 542 20.30 -32.55 -14.21
CA PHE A 542 19.20 -32.20 -15.12
C PHE A 542 18.13 -31.30 -14.47
N GLY A 543 18.40 -30.75 -13.29
CA GLY A 543 17.49 -29.90 -12.52
C GLY A 543 16.92 -30.59 -11.28
N VAL A 544 15.80 -30.08 -10.77
CA VAL A 544 15.19 -30.56 -9.53
C VAL A 544 14.26 -31.75 -9.81
N LEU A 545 14.58 -32.92 -9.27
CA LEU A 545 13.80 -34.15 -9.40
C LEU A 545 13.00 -34.41 -8.13
N ASN A 546 11.75 -34.81 -8.26
CA ASN A 546 10.94 -35.29 -7.15
C ASN A 546 11.10 -36.82 -7.03
N THR A 547 11.74 -37.27 -5.96
CA THR A 547 12.16 -38.67 -5.78
C THR A 547 11.06 -39.57 -5.20
N LEU A 548 9.97 -38.99 -4.68
CA LEU A 548 8.89 -39.72 -4.02
C LEU A 548 7.59 -39.84 -4.85
N LEU A 549 7.56 -39.32 -6.09
CA LEU A 549 6.38 -39.35 -6.99
C LEU A 549 5.83 -40.73 -7.35
N ARG A 550 6.48 -41.83 -6.97
CA ARG A 550 6.13 -43.18 -7.44
C ARG A 550 5.15 -43.94 -6.55
N THR A 551 4.70 -43.37 -5.44
CA THR A 551 3.78 -44.05 -4.51
C THR A 551 2.70 -43.13 -3.95
N ASP A 552 1.46 -43.62 -3.82
CA ASP A 552 0.39 -42.94 -3.05
C ASP A 552 0.68 -42.90 -1.53
N ASN A 553 1.73 -43.61 -1.09
CA ASN A 553 2.16 -43.70 0.29
C ASN A 553 3.13 -42.57 0.66
N LEU A 554 3.04 -42.10 1.91
CA LEU A 554 3.98 -41.13 2.47
C LEU A 554 5.35 -41.79 2.71
N GLY A 555 6.41 -41.05 2.38
CA GLY A 555 7.81 -41.48 2.50
C GLY A 555 8.51 -40.97 3.75
N VAL A 556 9.81 -41.26 3.80
CA VAL A 556 10.77 -40.88 4.84
C VAL A 556 12.01 -40.29 4.18
N VAL A 557 12.60 -39.28 4.83
CA VAL A 557 13.94 -38.77 4.50
C VAL A 557 14.81 -38.84 5.76
N VAL A 558 16.00 -39.42 5.64
CA VAL A 558 16.95 -39.57 6.75
C VAL A 558 18.20 -38.76 6.46
N ALA A 559 18.52 -37.82 7.35
CA ALA A 559 19.77 -37.07 7.34
C ALA A 559 20.69 -37.59 8.45
N VAL A 560 21.96 -37.81 8.13
CA VAL A 560 23.01 -38.28 9.05
C VAL A 560 24.20 -37.34 8.92
N ASN A 561 24.67 -36.76 10.03
CA ASN A 561 25.79 -35.80 10.06
C ASN A 561 25.62 -34.67 9.02
N GLY A 562 24.42 -34.08 8.94
CA GLY A 562 24.11 -32.99 8.00
C GLY A 562 23.95 -33.40 6.53
N SER A 563 24.09 -34.69 6.19
CA SER A 563 23.95 -35.19 4.81
C SER A 563 22.72 -36.07 4.66
N VAL A 564 21.95 -35.89 3.58
CA VAL A 564 20.82 -36.77 3.26
C VAL A 564 21.34 -38.16 2.88
N SER A 565 21.10 -39.15 3.75
CA SER A 565 21.61 -40.52 3.60
C SER A 565 20.60 -41.45 2.92
N CYS A 566 19.30 -41.25 3.15
CA CYS A 566 18.25 -42.06 2.50
C CYS A 566 16.98 -41.25 2.21
N THR A 567 16.33 -41.56 1.09
CA THR A 567 15.01 -41.06 0.71
C THR A 567 14.18 -42.21 0.14
N GLY A 568 12.95 -42.42 0.61
CA GLY A 568 12.12 -43.51 0.11
C GLY A 568 10.96 -43.86 1.03
N LEU A 569 10.45 -45.09 0.92
CA LEU A 569 9.53 -45.64 1.90
C LEU A 569 10.28 -45.99 3.20
N TYR A 570 9.56 -46.05 4.31
CA TYR A 570 10.13 -46.41 5.62
C TYR A 570 11.01 -47.67 5.55
N GLU A 571 10.52 -48.73 4.89
CA GLU A 571 11.23 -50.00 4.73
C GLU A 571 12.55 -49.86 3.96
N SER A 572 12.62 -48.94 3.00
CA SER A 572 13.82 -48.67 2.21
C SER A 572 14.92 -47.99 3.02
N CYS A 573 14.56 -47.24 4.06
CA CYS A 573 15.52 -46.51 4.89
C CYS A 573 15.83 -47.19 6.24
N ALA A 574 15.23 -48.34 6.54
CA ALA A 574 15.37 -49.02 7.83
C ALA A 574 16.84 -49.28 8.25
N GLY A 575 17.75 -49.47 7.29
CA GLY A 575 19.18 -49.71 7.56
C GLY A 575 19.98 -48.51 8.06
N VAL A 576 19.44 -47.30 7.95
CA VAL A 576 20.06 -46.04 8.45
C VAL A 576 19.24 -45.38 9.56
N MET A 577 18.18 -46.03 10.04
CA MET A 577 17.38 -45.56 11.16
C MET A 577 18.02 -45.96 12.49
N SER A 578 17.92 -45.08 13.48
CA SER A 578 18.38 -45.30 14.86
C SER A 578 17.27 -44.97 15.84
N ALA A 579 17.32 -45.56 17.04
CA ALA A 579 16.49 -45.14 18.16
C ALA A 579 16.94 -43.78 18.71
N ASP A 580 18.23 -43.47 18.58
CA ASP A 580 18.85 -42.20 18.95
C ASP A 580 18.81 -41.23 17.76
N ALA A 581 17.60 -40.82 17.39
CA ALA A 581 17.36 -39.93 16.26
C ALA A 581 16.29 -38.88 16.60
N THR A 582 16.47 -37.67 16.09
CA THR A 582 15.44 -36.63 16.13
C THR A 582 14.39 -36.92 15.06
N VAL A 583 13.16 -37.23 15.46
CA VAL A 583 12.07 -37.58 14.54
C VAL A 583 11.16 -36.36 14.33
N ILE A 584 10.99 -35.96 13.08
CA ILE A 584 10.14 -34.83 12.66
C ILE A 584 9.03 -35.35 11.76
N ASP A 585 7.77 -35.11 12.11
CA ASP A 585 6.60 -35.47 11.31
C ASP A 585 6.18 -34.30 10.39
N LEU A 586 6.29 -34.48 9.07
CA LEU A 586 5.91 -33.45 8.10
C LEU A 586 4.40 -33.38 7.86
N LYS A 587 3.60 -34.31 8.37
CA LYS A 587 2.14 -34.34 8.23
C LYS A 587 1.67 -34.20 6.77
N GLY A 588 2.38 -34.86 5.84
CA GLY A 588 2.11 -34.77 4.40
C GLY A 588 2.77 -33.56 3.70
N GLY A 589 3.73 -32.91 4.36
CA GLY A 589 4.55 -31.84 3.81
C GLY A 589 5.59 -32.29 2.80
N SER A 590 6.34 -31.33 2.26
CA SER A 590 7.34 -31.54 1.23
C SER A 590 8.70 -31.05 1.66
N ILE A 591 9.76 -31.74 1.24
CA ILE A 591 11.16 -31.34 1.47
C ILE A 591 11.72 -30.84 0.15
N ALA A 592 12.42 -29.72 0.16
CA ALA A 592 13.10 -29.15 -0.99
C ALA A 592 14.48 -28.62 -0.60
N PRO A 593 15.39 -28.39 -1.57
CA PRO A 593 16.64 -27.70 -1.30
C PRO A 593 16.36 -26.32 -0.70
N GLY A 594 17.20 -25.90 0.25
CA GLY A 594 17.11 -24.56 0.84
C GLY A 594 17.28 -23.48 -0.23
N PHE A 595 16.63 -22.33 -0.03
CA PHE A 595 16.72 -21.21 -0.94
C PHE A 595 18.09 -20.53 -0.85
N ILE A 596 18.53 -19.97 -1.98
CA ILE A 596 19.70 -19.11 -2.07
C ILE A 596 19.19 -17.70 -2.33
N SER A 597 19.57 -16.75 -1.49
CA SER A 597 19.28 -15.33 -1.73
C SER A 597 20.34 -14.69 -2.60
N TYR A 598 19.91 -13.81 -3.50
CA TYR A 598 20.78 -12.99 -4.32
C TYR A 598 20.25 -11.55 -4.35
N GLY A 599 21.15 -10.57 -4.23
CA GLY A 599 20.84 -9.15 -4.38
C GLY A 599 20.22 -8.51 -3.14
N SER A 600 19.72 -9.29 -2.18
CA SER A 600 19.44 -8.79 -0.84
C SER A 600 20.75 -8.48 -0.12
N PRO A 601 20.87 -7.35 0.61
CA PRO A 601 22.07 -6.95 1.34
C PRO A 601 22.28 -7.76 2.65
N LEU A 602 21.88 -9.03 2.65
CA LEU A 602 22.04 -9.92 3.81
C LEU A 602 23.51 -9.97 4.21
N GLY A 603 23.77 -9.88 5.52
CA GLY A 603 25.12 -9.84 6.06
C GLY A 603 25.84 -8.49 5.91
N LEU A 604 25.33 -7.51 5.18
CA LEU A 604 25.94 -6.17 5.08
C LEU A 604 25.11 -5.07 5.76
N GLU A 605 23.89 -5.38 6.19
CA GLU A 605 23.04 -4.46 6.96
C GLU A 605 22.18 -5.19 7.99
N GLN A 606 21.66 -4.43 8.96
CA GLN A 606 20.68 -4.87 9.96
C GLN A 606 19.37 -4.09 9.87
N ILE A 607 19.44 -2.77 9.67
CA ILE A 607 18.30 -1.88 9.54
C ILE A 607 18.63 -0.89 8.41
N SER A 608 18.10 -1.14 7.22
CA SER A 608 18.52 -0.45 5.99
C SER A 608 18.45 1.09 6.02
N ALA A 609 17.57 1.68 6.83
CA ALA A 609 17.42 3.13 6.96
C ALA A 609 18.20 3.74 8.14
N GLU A 610 18.94 2.93 8.90
CA GLU A 610 19.83 3.34 9.98
C GLU A 610 21.28 3.15 9.55
N GLU A 611 21.92 4.23 9.10
CA GLU A 611 23.31 4.24 8.58
C GLU A 611 24.31 3.60 9.56
N SER A 612 24.07 3.68 10.86
CA SER A 612 24.93 3.05 11.88
C SER A 612 24.90 1.52 11.90
N THR A 613 24.06 0.91 11.06
CA THR A 613 23.81 -0.54 11.05
C THR A 613 24.08 -1.21 9.70
N ASP A 614 24.53 -0.44 8.70
CA ASP A 614 24.93 -0.94 7.39
C ASP A 614 26.42 -0.64 7.10
N ASP A 615 26.97 -1.32 6.10
CA ASP A 615 28.35 -1.13 5.61
C ASP A 615 28.56 0.18 4.80
N GLY A 616 27.51 0.97 4.63
CA GLY A 616 27.53 2.18 3.81
C GLY A 616 27.59 1.91 2.30
N ILE A 617 27.69 2.99 1.52
CA ILE A 617 27.77 2.97 0.06
C ILE A 617 29.23 3.05 -0.37
N ILE A 618 29.64 2.20 -1.30
CA ILE A 618 31.02 2.21 -1.79
C ILE A 618 31.35 3.46 -2.62
N PHE A 619 32.61 3.88 -2.59
CA PHE A 619 33.11 4.96 -3.44
C PHE A 619 33.30 4.49 -4.89
N ASP A 620 32.48 5.00 -5.80
CA ASP A 620 32.69 4.84 -7.24
C ASP A 620 33.79 5.80 -7.77
N PRO A 621 34.93 5.31 -8.32
CA PRO A 621 35.99 6.15 -8.89
C PRO A 621 35.56 7.03 -10.07
N LEU A 622 34.45 6.70 -10.75
CA LEU A 622 33.95 7.46 -11.89
C LEU A 622 33.16 8.71 -11.47
N VAL A 623 32.75 8.78 -10.20
CA VAL A 623 31.89 9.86 -9.68
C VAL A 623 32.51 10.55 -8.47
N HIS A 624 33.25 9.81 -7.64
CA HIS A 624 33.80 10.29 -6.37
C HIS A 624 35.32 10.35 -6.37
N SER A 625 35.87 11.32 -5.63
CA SER A 625 37.30 11.35 -5.29
C SER A 625 37.61 10.27 -4.25
N ILE A 626 38.46 9.31 -4.61
CA ILE A 626 38.88 8.24 -3.69
C ILE A 626 40.03 8.74 -2.79
N PRO A 627 40.02 8.46 -1.47
CA PRO A 627 41.12 8.81 -0.57
C PRO A 627 42.47 8.24 -1.06
N LEU A 628 43.54 9.04 -1.08
CA LEU A 628 44.86 8.65 -1.61
C LEU A 628 45.44 7.32 -1.09
N VAL A 629 45.08 6.90 0.13
CA VAL A 629 45.52 5.63 0.72
C VAL A 629 44.82 4.43 0.07
N LEU A 630 43.58 4.63 -0.40
CA LEU A 630 42.85 3.69 -1.24
C LEU A 630 43.26 3.97 -2.70
N SER A 631 44.12 3.12 -3.27
CA SER A 631 44.51 3.28 -4.67
C SER A 631 43.29 3.13 -5.60
N GLU A 632 43.32 3.74 -6.79
CA GLU A 632 42.34 3.50 -7.87
C GLU A 632 42.26 2.01 -8.30
N ASN A 633 43.23 1.20 -7.85
CA ASN A 633 43.30 -0.24 -8.07
C ASN A 633 42.61 -1.10 -6.98
N SER A 634 41.99 -0.49 -5.98
CA SER A 634 41.28 -1.18 -4.92
C SER A 634 39.86 -1.55 -5.37
N ILE A 635 39.46 -2.80 -5.15
CA ILE A 635 38.12 -3.31 -5.45
C ILE A 635 37.46 -3.67 -4.12
N PRO A 636 36.37 -2.98 -3.72
CA PRO A 636 35.62 -3.34 -2.51
C PRO A 636 35.11 -4.78 -2.57
N HIS A 637 35.15 -5.46 -1.43
CA HIS A 637 34.77 -6.86 -1.32
C HIS A 637 33.79 -7.02 -0.15
N ALA A 638 32.59 -7.56 -0.43
CA ALA A 638 31.57 -7.79 0.58
C ALA A 638 32.08 -8.61 1.78
N LEU A 639 33.01 -9.55 1.55
CA LEU A 639 33.61 -10.37 2.60
C LEU A 639 34.21 -9.55 3.75
N ASP A 640 34.80 -8.39 3.45
CA ASP A 640 35.48 -7.54 4.43
C ASP A 640 34.52 -6.92 5.47
N ALA A 641 33.22 -6.91 5.17
CA ALA A 641 32.18 -6.27 5.98
C ALA A 641 31.03 -7.20 6.39
N LEU A 642 31.15 -8.51 6.14
CA LEU A 642 30.11 -9.47 6.50
C LEU A 642 29.88 -9.50 8.02
N GLN A 643 28.66 -9.19 8.41
CA GLN A 643 28.11 -9.30 9.75
C GLN A 643 27.45 -10.66 9.95
N HIS A 644 27.97 -11.43 10.90
CA HIS A 644 27.45 -12.75 11.25
C HIS A 644 26.20 -12.63 12.12
N GLY A 645 25.22 -13.51 11.91
CA GLY A 645 24.01 -13.55 12.75
C GLY A 645 23.17 -12.27 12.69
N SER A 646 23.23 -11.54 11.57
CA SER A 646 22.36 -10.36 11.39
C SER A 646 20.89 -10.76 11.50
N ARG A 647 20.06 -9.88 12.03
CA ARG A 647 18.65 -10.18 12.26
C ARG A 647 17.95 -10.56 10.97
N ASP A 648 18.22 -9.84 9.88
CA ASP A 648 17.66 -10.13 8.57
C ASP A 648 18.18 -11.44 7.98
N ALA A 649 19.44 -11.79 8.22
CA ALA A 649 19.99 -13.09 7.86
C ALA A 649 19.29 -14.24 8.60
N LEU A 650 19.08 -14.10 9.91
CA LEU A 650 18.40 -15.12 10.72
C LEU A 650 16.91 -15.23 10.37
N LEU A 651 16.24 -14.12 10.07
CA LEU A 651 14.87 -14.11 9.56
C LEU A 651 14.77 -14.81 8.20
N ALA A 652 15.70 -14.52 7.29
CA ALA A 652 15.78 -15.20 5.99
C ALA A 652 16.04 -16.71 6.17
N TYR A 653 16.92 -17.08 7.09
CA TYR A 653 17.18 -18.47 7.46
C TYR A 653 15.92 -19.19 7.92
N ARG A 654 15.15 -18.59 8.85
CA ARG A 654 13.87 -19.14 9.30
C ARG A 654 12.81 -19.23 8.18
N ALA A 655 12.92 -18.40 7.16
CA ALA A 655 12.07 -18.45 5.97
C ALA A 655 12.55 -19.47 4.90
N GLY A 656 13.62 -20.22 5.20
CA GLY A 656 14.15 -21.29 4.33
C GLY A 656 15.31 -20.86 3.43
N VAL A 657 15.86 -19.64 3.59
CA VAL A 657 17.07 -19.20 2.88
C VAL A 657 18.31 -19.69 3.63
N VAL A 658 19.00 -20.67 3.08
CA VAL A 658 20.15 -21.30 3.77
C VAL A 658 21.48 -20.63 3.44
N SER A 659 21.56 -19.92 2.32
CA SER A 659 22.76 -19.17 1.91
C SER A 659 22.40 -17.90 1.15
N ALA A 660 23.33 -16.95 1.13
CA ALA A 660 23.18 -15.69 0.42
C ALA A 660 24.43 -15.37 -0.42
N ILE A 661 24.20 -14.68 -1.55
CA ILE A 661 25.22 -14.05 -2.36
C ILE A 661 24.99 -12.54 -2.30
N THR A 662 25.87 -11.85 -1.59
CA THR A 662 25.74 -10.41 -1.32
C THR A 662 26.89 -9.64 -1.96
N ALA A 663 26.58 -8.54 -2.64
CA ALA A 663 27.53 -7.58 -3.19
C ALA A 663 27.52 -6.29 -2.37
N PRO A 664 28.61 -5.51 -2.34
CA PRO A 664 28.62 -4.22 -1.66
C PRO A 664 27.57 -3.26 -2.23
N LYS A 665 27.01 -2.43 -1.34
CA LYS A 665 25.97 -1.44 -1.68
C LYS A 665 26.56 -0.33 -2.54
N HIS A 666 25.81 0.11 -3.55
CA HIS A 666 26.29 1.06 -4.55
C HIS A 666 25.17 1.93 -5.12
N ASP A 667 25.53 3.13 -5.57
CA ASP A 667 24.61 4.08 -6.24
C ASP A 667 24.86 4.23 -7.74
N PHE A 668 26.10 3.96 -8.19
CA PHE A 668 26.61 4.29 -9.51
C PHE A 668 27.07 3.05 -10.30
N PHE A 669 28.17 3.12 -11.03
CA PHE A 669 28.61 2.10 -11.98
C PHE A 669 29.25 0.88 -11.31
N LEU A 670 30.12 1.09 -10.31
CA LEU A 670 30.81 0.00 -9.60
C LEU A 670 30.02 -0.42 -8.36
N SER A 671 29.87 -1.74 -8.13
CA SER A 671 29.43 -2.30 -6.85
C SER A 671 30.55 -3.05 -6.12
N GLY A 672 31.29 -3.93 -6.82
CA GLY A 672 32.44 -4.64 -6.24
C GLY A 672 32.30 -6.16 -6.24
N LEU A 673 33.13 -6.84 -5.47
CA LEU A 673 33.15 -8.30 -5.39
C LEU A 673 32.15 -8.80 -4.35
N SER A 674 31.29 -9.73 -4.78
CA SER A 674 30.34 -10.43 -3.91
C SER A 674 30.96 -11.63 -3.21
N ALA A 675 30.40 -11.99 -2.06
CA ALA A 675 30.73 -13.21 -1.31
C ALA A 675 29.50 -14.12 -1.18
N ALA A 676 29.72 -15.43 -1.12
CA ALA A 676 28.69 -16.41 -0.77
C ALA A 676 28.92 -16.94 0.63
N PHE A 677 27.87 -16.98 1.44
CA PHE A 677 27.95 -17.45 2.82
C PHE A 677 26.66 -18.13 3.28
N SER A 678 26.78 -19.02 4.27
CA SER A 678 25.70 -19.70 4.97
C SER A 678 25.03 -18.74 5.96
N LEU A 679 23.69 -18.80 6.04
CA LEU A 679 22.93 -18.02 7.02
C LEU A 679 22.69 -18.76 8.34
N GLY A 680 22.99 -20.07 8.38
CA GLY A 680 22.72 -20.94 9.54
C GLY A 680 23.96 -21.55 10.18
N ASP A 681 25.16 -21.31 9.64
CA ASP A 681 26.43 -21.78 10.20
C ASP A 681 27.15 -20.61 10.86
N GLU A 682 27.30 -20.65 12.18
CA GLU A 682 27.99 -19.60 12.93
C GLU A 682 29.51 -19.80 12.97
N ASP A 683 29.97 -21.04 12.81
CA ASP A 683 31.36 -21.44 13.04
C ASP A 683 32.20 -21.22 11.76
N ASP A 684 31.66 -21.57 10.59
CA ASP A 684 32.31 -21.36 9.28
C ASP A 684 31.30 -20.98 8.18
N PRO A 685 30.80 -19.73 8.17
CA PRO A 685 29.75 -19.36 7.23
C PRO A 685 30.24 -19.15 5.80
N ILE A 686 31.54 -18.95 5.55
CA ILE A 686 32.00 -18.50 4.22
C ILE A 686 32.04 -19.69 3.25
N LEU A 687 31.18 -19.65 2.24
CA LEU A 687 31.12 -20.69 1.20
C LEU A 687 32.06 -20.38 0.04
N GLN A 688 32.15 -19.11 -0.34
CA GLN A 688 33.05 -18.64 -1.39
C GLN A 688 33.38 -17.16 -1.21
N ASP A 689 34.66 -16.85 -1.08
CA ASP A 689 35.14 -15.49 -0.86
C ASP A 689 34.71 -14.55 -2.00
N ALA A 690 35.06 -14.84 -3.25
CA ALA A 690 34.74 -14.00 -4.41
C ALA A 690 33.86 -14.75 -5.42
N VAL A 691 32.57 -14.43 -5.44
CA VAL A 691 31.58 -15.07 -6.32
C VAL A 691 31.54 -14.42 -7.69
N ALA A 692 31.35 -13.10 -7.75
CA ALA A 692 31.21 -12.34 -8.98
C ALA A 692 31.59 -10.86 -8.77
N LEU A 693 32.01 -10.19 -9.85
CA LEU A 693 32.12 -8.73 -9.91
C LEU A 693 30.77 -8.15 -10.32
N HIS A 694 30.25 -7.21 -9.52
CA HIS A 694 28.98 -6.52 -9.75
C HIS A 694 29.21 -5.10 -10.27
N LEU A 695 28.46 -4.74 -11.31
CA LEU A 695 28.40 -3.41 -11.93
C LEU A 695 26.95 -3.05 -12.25
N SER A 696 26.69 -1.77 -12.49
CA SER A 696 25.40 -1.28 -12.95
C SER A 696 25.55 -0.42 -14.20
N ILE A 697 24.72 -0.70 -15.22
CA ILE A 697 24.61 0.10 -16.42
C ILE A 697 23.16 0.55 -16.59
N ARG A 698 22.91 1.81 -16.26
CA ARG A 698 21.57 2.41 -16.26
C ARG A 698 21.63 3.93 -16.36
N HIS A 699 20.48 4.58 -16.39
CA HIS A 699 20.42 6.04 -16.29
C HIS A 699 20.66 6.47 -14.84
N PHE A 700 21.78 7.15 -14.59
CA PHE A 700 22.07 7.79 -13.31
C PHE A 700 21.77 9.29 -13.41
N ASP A 701 21.03 9.84 -12.45
CA ASP A 701 20.68 11.25 -12.44
C ASP A 701 21.94 12.13 -12.38
N HIS A 702 22.11 13.00 -13.39
CA HIS A 702 23.17 14.01 -13.47
C HIS A 702 24.63 13.53 -13.40
N THR A 703 24.93 12.25 -13.64
CA THR A 703 26.31 11.72 -13.64
C THR A 703 26.78 11.23 -15.03
N LEU A 704 27.06 9.93 -15.19
CA LEU A 704 27.69 9.36 -16.38
C LEU A 704 26.65 8.82 -17.38
N SER A 705 26.79 9.12 -18.67
CA SER A 705 25.88 8.59 -19.69
C SER A 705 26.04 7.07 -19.86
N VAL A 706 24.96 6.37 -20.23
CA VAL A 706 24.99 4.93 -20.55
C VAL A 706 26.09 4.60 -21.56
N SER A 707 26.26 5.42 -22.59
CA SER A 707 27.33 5.24 -23.59
C SER A 707 28.74 5.32 -23.00
N ALA A 708 28.96 6.21 -22.03
CA ALA A 708 30.24 6.34 -21.34
C ALA A 708 30.46 5.19 -20.36
N GLN A 709 29.43 4.74 -19.64
CA GLN A 709 29.47 3.54 -18.79
C GLN A 709 29.88 2.30 -19.60
N VAL A 710 29.24 2.06 -20.75
CA VAL A 710 29.58 0.95 -21.66
C VAL A 710 31.00 1.10 -22.21
N ALA A 711 31.46 2.32 -22.52
CA ALA A 711 32.83 2.56 -22.97
C ALA A 711 33.86 2.25 -21.88
N VAL A 712 33.58 2.60 -20.63
CA VAL A 712 34.42 2.26 -19.48
C VAL A 712 34.47 0.74 -19.29
N LEU A 713 33.32 0.06 -19.29
CA LEU A 713 33.29 -1.40 -19.19
C LEU A 713 34.08 -2.07 -20.32
N ARG A 714 33.91 -1.60 -21.57
CA ARG A 714 34.67 -2.10 -22.72
C ARG A 714 36.17 -1.95 -22.50
N ARG A 715 36.62 -0.79 -22.00
CA ARG A 715 38.03 -0.57 -21.67
C ARG A 715 38.51 -1.55 -20.59
N LEU A 716 37.76 -1.70 -19.48
CA LEU A 716 38.13 -2.60 -18.38
C LEU A 716 38.25 -4.07 -18.81
N LEU A 717 37.51 -4.51 -19.82
CA LEU A 717 37.56 -5.90 -20.32
C LEU A 717 38.59 -6.12 -21.43
N LEU A 718 38.80 -5.15 -22.32
CA LEU A 718 39.70 -5.29 -23.47
C LEU A 718 41.13 -4.80 -23.17
N ASP A 719 41.25 -3.67 -22.48
CA ASP A 719 42.49 -2.94 -22.15
C ASP A 719 42.53 -2.55 -20.66
N PRO A 720 42.62 -3.54 -19.75
CA PRO A 720 42.51 -3.33 -18.30
C PRO A 720 43.70 -2.54 -17.72
N LEU A 721 43.42 -1.83 -16.62
CA LEU A 721 44.43 -1.16 -15.80
C LEU A 721 45.41 -2.17 -15.18
N GLU A 722 46.66 -1.76 -14.96
CA GLU A 722 47.70 -2.62 -14.37
C GLU A 722 47.36 -3.09 -12.94
N GLY A 723 48.09 -4.09 -12.45
CA GLY A 723 47.96 -4.57 -11.07
C GLY A 723 46.76 -5.50 -10.83
N LYS A 724 46.02 -5.28 -9.72
CA LYS A 724 44.92 -6.15 -9.30
C LYS A 724 43.75 -6.16 -10.32
N TRP A 725 43.50 -5.03 -10.98
CA TRP A 725 42.47 -4.95 -12.02
C TRP A 725 42.79 -5.81 -13.24
N LEU A 726 44.04 -5.83 -13.71
CA LEU A 726 44.48 -6.72 -14.80
C LEU A 726 44.23 -8.20 -14.42
N GLN A 727 44.58 -8.60 -13.20
CA GLN A 727 44.35 -9.96 -12.73
C GLN A 727 42.85 -10.31 -12.71
N LEU A 728 42.02 -9.43 -12.14
CA LEU A 728 40.58 -9.65 -12.09
C LEU A 728 39.96 -9.69 -13.49
N SER A 729 40.33 -8.76 -14.37
CA SER A 729 39.83 -8.69 -15.75
C SER A 729 40.17 -9.96 -16.54
N ASN A 730 41.37 -10.51 -16.39
CA ASN A 730 41.75 -11.79 -17.01
C ASN A 730 40.89 -12.95 -16.49
N ARG A 731 40.61 -13.01 -15.18
CA ARG A 731 39.74 -14.04 -14.59
C ARG A 731 38.29 -13.92 -15.06
N ILE A 732 37.79 -12.69 -15.24
CA ILE A 732 36.45 -12.43 -15.77
C ILE A 732 36.37 -12.85 -17.24
N THR A 733 37.26 -12.31 -18.07
CA THR A 733 37.26 -12.58 -19.52
C THR A 733 37.59 -14.04 -19.85
N GLY A 734 38.33 -14.73 -18.97
CA GLY A 734 38.57 -16.18 -19.03
C GLY A 734 37.42 -17.06 -18.50
N GLY A 735 36.38 -16.49 -17.90
CA GLY A 735 35.20 -17.22 -17.41
C GLY A 735 35.36 -17.89 -16.04
N GLU A 736 36.42 -17.55 -15.29
CA GLU A 736 36.62 -18.01 -13.91
C GLU A 736 35.67 -17.31 -12.94
N ILE A 737 35.59 -15.97 -13.03
CA ILE A 737 34.68 -15.14 -12.23
C ILE A 737 33.57 -14.60 -13.16
N PRO A 738 32.28 -14.83 -12.86
CA PRO A 738 31.19 -14.20 -13.56
C PRO A 738 31.18 -12.67 -13.42
N LEU A 739 30.83 -11.99 -14.50
CA LEU A 739 30.47 -10.58 -14.50
C LEU A 739 28.95 -10.46 -14.36
N VAL A 740 28.49 -9.77 -13.31
CA VAL A 740 27.07 -9.51 -13.07
C VAL A 740 26.78 -8.03 -13.29
N ILE A 741 25.82 -7.72 -14.15
CA ILE A 741 25.49 -6.36 -14.56
C ILE A 741 24.02 -6.07 -14.29
N GLU A 742 23.73 -5.07 -13.46
CA GLU A 742 22.38 -4.51 -13.34
C GLU A 742 22.05 -3.73 -14.62
N ALA A 743 21.04 -4.20 -15.36
CA ALA A 743 20.50 -3.53 -16.55
C ALA A 743 19.03 -3.91 -16.77
N HIS A 744 18.21 -2.90 -17.07
CA HIS A 744 16.75 -3.04 -17.14
C HIS A 744 16.24 -3.01 -18.59
N GLY A 745 16.57 -1.94 -19.33
CA GLY A 745 16.10 -1.70 -20.70
C GLY A 745 16.71 -2.63 -21.76
N ALA A 746 15.90 -3.03 -22.74
CA ALA A 746 16.32 -3.92 -23.81
C ALA A 746 17.45 -3.33 -24.68
N ASP A 747 17.51 -2.01 -24.84
CA ASP A 747 18.57 -1.30 -25.56
C ASP A 747 19.94 -1.44 -24.88
N ILE A 748 19.99 -1.33 -23.56
CA ILE A 748 21.20 -1.56 -22.76
C ILE A 748 21.60 -3.03 -22.84
N ILE A 749 20.65 -3.94 -22.64
CA ILE A 749 20.89 -5.39 -22.70
C ILE A 749 21.44 -5.79 -24.08
N SER A 750 20.90 -5.24 -25.17
CA SER A 750 21.41 -5.46 -26.53
C SER A 750 22.86 -4.99 -26.68
N SER A 751 23.21 -3.85 -26.10
CA SER A 751 24.58 -3.32 -26.12
C SER A 751 25.55 -4.22 -25.35
N LEU A 752 25.12 -4.77 -24.21
CA LEU A 752 25.88 -5.74 -23.42
C LEU A 752 26.11 -7.06 -24.16
N ILE A 753 25.11 -7.57 -24.89
CA ILE A 753 25.25 -8.77 -25.74
C ILE A 753 26.34 -8.55 -26.80
N LEU A 754 26.35 -7.38 -27.45
CA LEU A 754 27.37 -7.05 -28.45
C LEU A 754 28.76 -6.93 -27.81
N LEU A 755 28.86 -6.29 -26.66
CA LEU A 755 30.13 -6.17 -25.92
C LEU A 755 30.68 -7.54 -25.51
N LYS A 756 29.83 -8.45 -25.01
CA LYS A 756 30.24 -9.82 -24.68
C LYS A 756 30.86 -10.52 -25.89
N ARG A 757 30.22 -10.44 -27.06
CA ARG A 757 30.73 -11.04 -28.31
C ARG A 757 32.07 -10.45 -28.72
N GLU A 758 32.22 -9.13 -28.59
CA GLU A 758 33.49 -8.42 -28.86
C GLU A 758 34.62 -8.93 -27.96
N VAL A 759 34.36 -9.05 -26.66
CA VAL A 759 35.33 -9.54 -25.66
C VAL A 759 35.71 -11.00 -25.92
N GLU A 760 34.73 -11.89 -26.13
CA GLU A 760 34.99 -13.31 -26.39
C GLU A 760 35.79 -13.51 -27.69
N SER A 761 35.49 -12.72 -28.73
CA SER A 761 36.25 -12.74 -29.98
C SER A 761 37.68 -12.22 -29.81
N SER A 762 37.89 -11.21 -28.97
CA SER A 762 39.22 -10.61 -28.76
C SER A 762 40.11 -11.49 -27.87
N LYS A 763 39.54 -12.08 -26.81
CA LYS A 763 40.28 -12.88 -25.82
C LYS A 763 40.35 -14.36 -26.17
N ALA A 764 39.60 -14.81 -27.19
CA ALA A 764 39.47 -16.21 -27.59
C ALA A 764 39.09 -17.14 -26.41
N ALA A 765 38.24 -16.64 -25.51
CA ALA A 765 37.77 -17.33 -24.32
C ALA A 765 36.27 -17.07 -24.13
N SER A 766 35.56 -17.99 -23.45
CA SER A 766 34.15 -17.78 -23.13
C SER A 766 33.99 -17.16 -21.75
N MET A 767 33.44 -15.96 -21.72
CA MET A 767 33.20 -15.19 -20.50
C MET A 767 31.85 -15.58 -19.88
N LYS A 768 31.76 -15.66 -18.55
CA LYS A 768 30.46 -15.81 -17.86
C LYS A 768 29.86 -14.44 -17.58
N MET A 769 28.66 -14.18 -18.07
CA MET A 769 27.94 -12.92 -17.87
C MET A 769 26.51 -13.20 -17.40
N THR A 770 26.06 -12.45 -16.39
CA THR A 770 24.68 -12.48 -15.91
C THR A 770 24.14 -11.05 -15.87
N ILE A 771 22.89 -10.86 -16.29
CA ILE A 771 22.19 -9.58 -16.19
C ILE A 771 21.16 -9.70 -15.06
N THR A 772 21.22 -8.77 -14.11
CA THR A 772 20.22 -8.59 -13.05
C THR A 772 19.35 -7.37 -13.32
N GLY A 773 18.19 -7.26 -12.66
CA GLY A 773 17.16 -6.29 -13.01
C GLY A 773 16.30 -6.85 -14.15
N ALA A 774 16.88 -6.84 -15.36
CA ALA A 774 16.46 -7.60 -16.53
C ALA A 774 14.96 -7.49 -16.89
N THR A 775 14.34 -6.35 -16.58
CA THR A 775 12.90 -6.13 -16.68
C THR A 775 12.38 -6.27 -18.12
N GLU A 776 13.12 -5.76 -19.11
CA GLU A 776 12.80 -5.91 -20.53
C GLU A 776 13.50 -7.10 -21.22
N ALA A 777 14.17 -7.99 -20.47
CA ALA A 777 14.94 -9.10 -21.07
C ALA A 777 14.08 -10.06 -21.92
N HIS A 778 12.79 -10.15 -21.62
CA HIS A 778 11.83 -10.95 -22.38
C HIS A 778 11.75 -10.54 -23.86
N ILE A 779 12.05 -9.27 -24.20
CA ILE A 779 12.09 -8.75 -25.58
C ILE A 779 13.26 -9.35 -26.36
N LEU A 780 14.36 -9.72 -25.68
CA LEU A 780 15.61 -10.20 -26.25
C LEU A 780 15.92 -11.66 -25.91
N ALA A 781 14.91 -12.43 -25.50
CA ALA A 781 15.10 -13.79 -24.98
C ALA A 781 15.92 -14.70 -25.91
N ALA A 782 15.69 -14.62 -27.23
CA ALA A 782 16.43 -15.42 -28.21
C ALA A 782 17.92 -15.03 -28.28
N GLN A 783 18.23 -13.74 -28.27
CA GLN A 783 19.59 -13.20 -28.34
C GLN A 783 20.36 -13.49 -27.06
N ILE A 784 19.71 -13.36 -25.90
CA ILE A 784 20.26 -13.68 -24.58
C ILE A 784 20.62 -15.17 -24.52
N SER A 785 19.70 -16.05 -24.94
CA SER A 785 19.92 -17.49 -24.97
C SER A 785 21.09 -17.87 -25.91
N GLN A 786 21.14 -17.30 -27.11
CA GLN A 786 22.24 -17.53 -28.05
C GLN A 786 23.60 -17.04 -27.53
N ALA A 787 23.60 -15.98 -26.72
CA ALA A 787 24.81 -15.44 -26.10
C ALA A 787 25.19 -16.16 -24.79
N ASN A 788 24.40 -17.14 -24.33
CA ASN A 788 24.60 -17.85 -23.06
C ASN A 788 24.76 -16.88 -21.87
N ILE A 789 23.86 -15.89 -21.77
CA ILE A 789 23.83 -14.92 -20.69
C ILE A 789 22.79 -15.35 -19.65
N GLY A 790 23.19 -15.42 -18.38
CA GLY A 790 22.29 -15.66 -17.26
C GLY A 790 21.37 -14.46 -17.01
N ILE A 791 20.13 -14.69 -16.59
CA ILE A 791 19.16 -13.64 -16.28
C ILE A 791 18.65 -13.83 -14.85
N ILE A 792 18.68 -12.75 -14.08
CA ILE A 792 18.04 -12.63 -12.77
C ILE A 792 17.02 -11.49 -12.85
N ILE A 793 15.73 -11.82 -12.84
CA ILE A 793 14.67 -10.81 -12.86
C ILE A 793 14.50 -10.27 -11.44
N ASN A 794 14.70 -8.96 -11.26
CA ASN A 794 14.54 -8.28 -9.99
C ASN A 794 13.96 -6.87 -10.21
N PRO A 795 12.77 -6.53 -9.68
CA PRO A 795 11.91 -7.35 -8.83
C PRO A 795 11.12 -8.41 -9.61
N SER A 796 10.77 -9.52 -8.93
CA SER A 796 10.01 -10.64 -9.51
C SER A 796 8.60 -10.24 -9.98
N ARG A 797 8.08 -9.14 -9.46
CA ARG A 797 6.89 -8.45 -9.97
C ARG A 797 7.36 -7.07 -10.44
N PRO A 798 7.68 -6.89 -11.73
CA PRO A 798 8.20 -5.63 -12.21
C PRO A 798 7.14 -4.53 -12.09
N MET A 799 7.59 -3.31 -11.84
CA MET A 799 6.77 -2.11 -11.77
C MET A 799 7.51 -1.05 -12.57
N PRO A 800 6.84 -0.20 -13.37
CA PRO A 800 7.49 0.91 -14.05
C PRO A 800 7.90 1.95 -13.02
N SER A 801 8.92 1.67 -12.21
CA SER A 801 9.36 2.55 -11.12
C SER A 801 10.17 3.73 -11.68
N ARG A 802 10.92 3.44 -12.74
CA ARG A 802 11.72 4.38 -13.52
C ARG A 802 11.34 4.31 -14.99
N TRP A 803 11.81 5.28 -15.76
CA TRP A 803 11.62 5.30 -17.22
C TRP A 803 12.11 4.02 -17.92
N GLU A 804 13.24 3.47 -17.45
CA GLU A 804 13.84 2.24 -17.99
C GLU A 804 13.05 0.96 -17.67
N ASP A 805 12.06 1.04 -16.77
CA ASP A 805 11.14 -0.05 -16.43
C ASP A 805 9.78 0.07 -17.14
N MET A 806 9.59 1.04 -18.03
CA MET A 806 8.26 1.37 -18.58
C MET A 806 7.57 0.24 -19.36
N LYS A 807 8.31 -0.61 -20.08
CA LYS A 807 7.72 -1.67 -20.92
C LYS A 807 7.58 -3.01 -20.17
N THR A 808 7.39 -2.94 -18.86
CA THR A 808 7.27 -4.12 -17.98
C THR A 808 5.92 -4.78 -17.98
#